data_AF-A0A1F5ETX8-F1
#
_entry.id   AF-A0A1F5ETX8-F1
#
_cell.length_a   1.000
_cell.length_b   1.000
_cell.length_c   1.000
_cell.angle_alpha   90.00
_cell.angle_beta   90.00
_cell.angle_gamma   90.00
#
_symmetry.space_group_name_H-M   'P 1'
#
loop_
_entity.id
_entity.type
_entity.pdbx_description
1 polymer ?
#
loop_
_entity_poly.entity_id
_entity_poly.type
_entity_poly.pdbx_seq_one_letter_code
_entity_poly.pdbx_strand_id
1 'polypeptide(L)'
;MANFKVPPHSDEAEKSVLGAILIDKDAIVEVAESLKAEMFYRENHGLIYSAMISLYENRDPIDVITVSDWLKKEKGLTRVGGMAYLSELTNEVPTSANVVKYGALVKETYIKRQMISAAGTLGELAFDESNNLETILDTAERAVFSLSQKNIKRSFIPIKEALAESFDRLDELQKMEGGLRGVPTGFSDLDDVLVGLQDSNLIIVAARPGVGKTAFATNIAQFAAVEKKIPVGIFSLEMSNLELVDRMLVGQAGIDAWKMKTGNLKPEDFEKLSEAMGILADSPLFIDDTPGQTILQMRTKARRLHAEVGLKLLVVDYLQLAVGDGRYESRVQEVGAISQGLKNLARELRIPVIALSQLSRAVESRGEKIPQLSDLRESGCLTGDTLIVRQDTGERVKIGDLVCKKDIPVLAMNNEMKLVPAKISRAFLSGKKRIFELKLKSGRIIRASANHPFYKVSGWTRLDRLNAGDHIGVAREVVVGKGDTVRQVSDNRLVVLAHLIGDGCYLADQPLHYTNSEMELIEIVRRAAVAEFTIKPRIVPQSNWYHLYLPSVYKLARGRRNPIVKWLDDLGIFDQRSREKRIPEVIFLQSKEKVALFLKHLWSTDGCVHINSKGKGPKIRIYYASGSRQLIEQVAHLLLRLGIRARVTSTKKNGNEDMWIAVVQGKIEQVKFLQLVGVVGEKGRRAIEAMKLLGGITENPNDDVVPKEVWGEIEDARRRAGLTTREFHKRLDWAYSGTQRHNSGISRKRLLKIHQVLPEKRFFDLASSDIYWDEVVEITDRGEMEVFDATVPGHANFLANDMVVHNSIEQDADVVMFLYKPDDNNLTDYKLNISKHRNGPLSQISLTFRGEKIKFFGTDRRR
;
A
#
# COMPACT_ATOMS: atom_id res chain seq x y z
N MET A 1 -58.02 -22.97 -22.52
CA MET A 1 -56.62 -23.36 -22.82
C MET A 1 -55.74 -22.73 -21.75
N ALA A 2 -54.96 -23.53 -21.02
CA ALA A 2 -54.02 -22.98 -20.04
C ALA A 2 -52.98 -22.11 -20.78
N ASN A 3 -52.91 -20.83 -20.44
CA ASN A 3 -51.94 -19.91 -21.00
C ASN A 3 -50.55 -20.31 -20.46
N PHE A 4 -49.77 -21.05 -21.25
CA PHE A 4 -48.40 -21.39 -20.89
C PHE A 4 -47.59 -20.09 -20.76
N LYS A 5 -47.07 -19.80 -19.57
CA LYS A 5 -46.19 -18.65 -19.34
C LYS A 5 -44.83 -18.95 -19.98
N VAL A 6 -44.59 -18.37 -21.15
CA VAL A 6 -43.28 -18.44 -21.83
C VAL A 6 -42.39 -17.29 -21.32
N PRO A 7 -41.07 -17.49 -21.15
CA PRO A 7 -40.16 -16.40 -20.81
C PRO A 7 -40.29 -15.21 -21.78
N PRO A 8 -40.23 -13.95 -21.31
CA PRO A 8 -40.32 -12.76 -22.17
C PRO A 8 -39.26 -12.76 -23.27
N HIS A 9 -39.70 -12.65 -24.52
CA HIS A 9 -38.85 -12.57 -25.71
C HIS A 9 -39.62 -11.85 -26.83
N SER A 10 -38.89 -11.39 -27.86
CA SER A 10 -39.48 -10.84 -29.09
C SER A 10 -38.66 -11.32 -30.26
N ASP A 11 -39.17 -12.34 -30.96
CA ASP A 11 -38.49 -12.94 -32.12
C ASP A 11 -38.34 -11.91 -33.25
N GLU A 12 -39.39 -11.12 -33.48
CA GLU A 12 -39.41 -10.03 -34.47
C GLU A 12 -38.31 -8.99 -34.21
N ALA A 13 -38.10 -8.58 -32.96
CA ALA A 13 -37.05 -7.63 -32.61
C ALA A 13 -35.65 -8.23 -32.80
N GLU A 14 -35.45 -9.50 -32.42
CA GLU A 14 -34.16 -10.18 -32.62
C GLU A 14 -33.82 -10.31 -34.11
N LYS A 15 -34.76 -10.76 -34.93
CA LYS A 15 -34.57 -10.87 -36.39
C LYS A 15 -34.33 -9.50 -37.02
N SER A 16 -35.06 -8.46 -36.59
CA SER A 16 -34.88 -7.09 -37.07
C SER A 16 -33.51 -6.51 -36.73
N VAL A 17 -32.93 -6.83 -35.55
CA VAL A 17 -31.57 -6.41 -35.20
C VAL A 17 -30.55 -7.10 -36.09
N LEU A 18 -30.62 -8.43 -36.22
CA LEU A 18 -29.66 -9.20 -37.01
C LEU A 18 -29.72 -8.81 -38.49
N GLY A 19 -30.91 -8.69 -39.06
CA GLY A 19 -31.07 -8.28 -40.44
C GLY A 19 -30.63 -6.84 -40.69
N ALA A 20 -30.88 -5.90 -39.76
CA ALA A 20 -30.43 -4.52 -39.91
C ALA A 20 -28.90 -4.44 -39.99
N ILE A 21 -28.19 -5.24 -39.18
CA ILE A 21 -26.72 -5.34 -39.21
C ILE A 21 -26.22 -5.96 -40.53
N LEU A 22 -26.95 -6.92 -41.12
CA LEU A 22 -26.59 -7.52 -42.40
C LEU A 22 -26.81 -6.58 -43.60
N ILE A 23 -27.71 -5.61 -43.47
CA ILE A 23 -28.03 -4.63 -44.53
C ILE A 23 -27.14 -3.40 -44.42
N ASP A 24 -26.94 -2.91 -43.20
CA ASP A 24 -26.25 -1.66 -42.90
C ASP A 24 -25.03 -1.91 -41.99
N LYS A 25 -23.84 -1.69 -42.55
CA LYS A 25 -22.57 -1.87 -41.86
C LYS A 25 -22.40 -0.97 -40.62
N ASP A 26 -23.10 0.16 -40.56
CA ASP A 26 -22.97 1.12 -39.45
C ASP A 26 -23.93 0.76 -38.31
N ALA A 27 -24.94 -0.06 -38.56
CA ALA A 27 -25.92 -0.48 -37.55
C ALA A 27 -25.31 -1.27 -36.39
N ILE A 28 -24.25 -2.05 -36.64
CA ILE A 28 -23.52 -2.77 -35.57
C ILE A 28 -22.87 -1.80 -34.58
N VAL A 29 -22.39 -0.65 -35.05
CA VAL A 29 -21.70 0.35 -34.21
C VAL A 29 -22.67 0.91 -33.17
N GLU A 30 -23.93 1.12 -33.55
CA GLU A 30 -24.97 1.68 -32.69
C GLU A 30 -25.41 0.70 -31.58
N VAL A 31 -25.33 -0.61 -31.81
CA VAL A 31 -25.84 -1.62 -30.86
C VAL A 31 -24.76 -2.44 -30.16
N ALA A 32 -23.53 -2.50 -30.68
CA ALA A 32 -22.43 -3.30 -30.10
C ALA A 32 -22.12 -2.96 -28.64
N GLU A 33 -22.25 -1.69 -28.24
CA GLU A 33 -22.03 -1.28 -26.84
C GLU A 33 -23.14 -1.74 -25.89
N SER A 34 -24.37 -1.87 -26.40
CA SER A 34 -25.56 -2.08 -25.57
C SER A 34 -26.08 -3.53 -25.57
N LEU A 35 -25.76 -4.31 -26.60
CA LEU A 35 -26.21 -5.69 -26.79
C LEU A 35 -25.06 -6.70 -26.73
N LYS A 36 -25.35 -7.86 -26.13
CA LYS A 36 -24.45 -9.04 -26.12
C LYS A 36 -25.17 -10.25 -26.70
N ALA A 37 -24.41 -11.22 -27.21
CA ALA A 37 -24.96 -12.47 -27.77
C ALA A 37 -25.91 -13.20 -26.80
N GLU A 38 -25.60 -13.20 -25.50
CA GLU A 38 -26.41 -13.81 -24.43
C GLU A 38 -27.80 -13.14 -24.26
N MET A 39 -27.99 -11.94 -24.81
CA MET A 39 -29.25 -11.20 -24.70
C MET A 39 -30.33 -11.71 -25.65
N PHE A 40 -29.95 -12.47 -26.68
CA PHE A 40 -30.89 -13.11 -27.59
C PHE A 40 -31.52 -14.33 -26.91
N TYR A 41 -32.84 -14.49 -27.04
CA TYR A 41 -33.58 -15.62 -26.51
C TYR A 41 -33.28 -16.89 -27.29
N ARG A 42 -33.20 -16.80 -28.63
CA ARG A 42 -32.81 -17.94 -29.47
C ARG A 42 -31.30 -18.06 -29.51
N GLU A 43 -30.80 -19.23 -29.13
CA GLU A 43 -29.35 -19.54 -29.19
C GLU A 43 -28.80 -19.32 -30.61
N ASN A 44 -29.58 -19.67 -31.64
CA ASN A 44 -29.21 -19.45 -33.04
C ASN A 44 -28.99 -17.96 -33.36
N HIS A 45 -29.82 -17.06 -32.82
CA HIS A 45 -29.65 -15.62 -33.02
C HIS A 45 -28.44 -15.08 -32.26
N GLY A 46 -28.20 -15.58 -31.04
CA GLY A 46 -26.99 -15.26 -30.27
C GLY A 46 -25.71 -15.67 -31.00
N LEU A 47 -25.71 -16.84 -31.66
CA LEU A 47 -24.58 -17.31 -32.47
C LEU A 47 -24.34 -16.46 -33.73
N ILE A 48 -25.42 -15.99 -34.38
CA ILE A 48 -25.29 -15.07 -35.51
C ILE A 48 -24.71 -13.73 -35.03
N TYR A 49 -25.21 -13.20 -33.91
CA TYR A 49 -24.72 -11.93 -33.35
C TYR A 49 -23.26 -12.03 -32.88
N SER A 50 -22.84 -13.15 -32.29
CA SER A 50 -21.43 -13.34 -31.89
C SER A 50 -20.49 -13.41 -33.09
N ALA A 51 -20.94 -13.98 -34.22
CA ALA A 51 -20.21 -13.94 -35.48
C ALA A 51 -20.06 -12.49 -35.99
N MET A 52 -21.14 -11.70 -35.96
CA MET A 52 -21.12 -10.29 -36.35
C MET A 52 -20.17 -9.45 -35.48
N ILE A 53 -20.20 -9.64 -34.16
CA ILE A 53 -19.27 -8.96 -33.24
C ILE A 53 -17.83 -9.38 -33.50
N SER A 54 -17.56 -10.66 -33.76
CA SER A 54 -16.20 -11.14 -34.06
C SER A 54 -15.67 -10.55 -35.37
N LEU A 55 -16.52 -10.43 -36.39
CA LEU A 55 -16.16 -9.77 -37.66
C LEU A 55 -15.93 -8.26 -37.45
N TYR A 56 -16.79 -7.61 -36.65
CA TYR A 56 -16.64 -6.20 -36.28
C TYR A 56 -15.31 -5.92 -35.56
N GLU A 57 -14.94 -6.74 -34.57
CA GLU A 57 -13.68 -6.62 -33.82
C GLU A 57 -12.44 -6.81 -34.71
N ASN A 58 -12.53 -7.71 -35.70
CA ASN A 58 -11.49 -7.94 -36.69
C ASN A 58 -11.48 -6.89 -37.83
N ARG A 59 -12.43 -5.95 -37.82
CA ARG A 59 -12.65 -4.93 -38.86
C ARG A 59 -12.95 -5.51 -40.24
N ASP A 60 -13.56 -6.70 -40.26
CA ASP A 60 -14.04 -7.34 -41.48
C ASP A 60 -15.47 -6.83 -41.81
N PRO A 61 -15.85 -6.75 -43.11
CA PRO A 61 -17.20 -6.38 -43.49
C PRO A 61 -18.21 -7.42 -43.00
N ILE A 62 -19.37 -6.96 -42.53
CA ILE A 62 -20.45 -7.80 -42.02
C ILE A 62 -21.55 -7.85 -43.09
N ASP A 63 -21.67 -8.99 -43.77
CA ASP A 63 -22.72 -9.27 -44.73
C ASP A 63 -23.08 -10.76 -44.67
N VAL A 64 -24.08 -11.18 -45.46
CA VAL A 64 -24.56 -12.56 -45.48
C VAL A 64 -23.42 -13.55 -45.83
N ILE A 65 -22.51 -13.16 -46.71
CA ILE A 65 -21.41 -14.03 -47.17
C ILE A 65 -20.37 -14.16 -46.06
N THR A 66 -19.89 -13.05 -45.51
CA THR A 66 -18.83 -13.08 -44.48
C THR A 66 -19.29 -13.72 -43.18
N VAL A 67 -20.53 -13.46 -42.76
CA VAL A 67 -21.14 -14.12 -41.59
C VAL A 67 -21.31 -15.62 -41.85
N SER A 68 -21.72 -16.02 -43.06
CA SER A 68 -21.86 -17.44 -43.40
C SER A 68 -20.53 -18.19 -43.42
N ASP A 69 -19.47 -17.57 -43.93
CA ASP A 69 -18.12 -18.14 -43.97
C ASP A 69 -17.54 -18.27 -42.57
N TRP A 70 -17.73 -17.26 -41.71
CA TRP A 70 -17.33 -17.33 -40.31
C TRP A 70 -18.06 -18.47 -39.59
N LEU A 71 -19.39 -18.54 -39.72
CA LEU A 71 -20.19 -19.62 -39.11
C LEU A 71 -19.86 -21.00 -39.68
N LYS A 72 -19.41 -21.10 -40.93
CA LYS A 72 -18.97 -22.36 -41.54
C LYS A 72 -17.65 -22.85 -40.95
N LYS A 73 -16.69 -21.94 -40.72
CA LYS A 73 -15.41 -22.24 -40.05
C LYS A 73 -15.62 -22.73 -38.62
N GLU A 74 -16.54 -22.11 -37.88
CA GLU A 74 -16.91 -22.47 -36.50
C GLU A 74 -17.92 -23.63 -36.41
N LYS A 75 -18.24 -24.30 -37.53
CA LYS A 75 -19.21 -25.42 -37.60
C LYS A 75 -20.62 -25.06 -37.07
N GLY A 76 -20.98 -23.78 -37.07
CA GLY A 76 -22.27 -23.25 -36.62
C GLY A 76 -23.30 -23.02 -37.74
N LEU A 77 -22.88 -22.98 -39.01
CA LEU A 77 -23.75 -22.59 -40.14
C LEU A 77 -25.01 -23.47 -40.29
N THR A 78 -24.89 -24.79 -40.10
CA THR A 78 -26.04 -25.70 -40.17
C THR A 78 -27.00 -25.52 -39.00
N ARG A 79 -26.51 -25.14 -37.81
CA ARG A 79 -27.33 -24.92 -36.60
C ARG A 79 -28.22 -23.69 -36.73
N VAL A 80 -27.75 -22.65 -37.42
CA VAL A 80 -28.49 -21.39 -37.60
C VAL A 80 -29.48 -21.41 -38.77
N GLY A 81 -29.66 -22.54 -39.46
CA GLY A 81 -30.56 -22.65 -40.62
C GLY A 81 -29.90 -22.39 -41.99
N GLY A 82 -28.56 -22.33 -42.04
CA GLY A 82 -27.80 -22.14 -43.28
C GLY A 82 -27.87 -20.73 -43.85
N MET A 83 -27.31 -20.54 -45.05
CA MET A 83 -27.33 -19.23 -45.74
C MET A 83 -28.75 -18.76 -46.08
N ALA A 84 -29.68 -19.69 -46.27
CA ALA A 84 -31.09 -19.38 -46.54
C ALA A 84 -31.70 -18.56 -45.39
N TYR A 85 -31.43 -18.94 -44.13
CA TYR A 85 -31.94 -18.21 -42.97
C TYR A 85 -31.31 -16.82 -42.81
N LEU A 86 -30.01 -16.69 -43.06
CA LEU A 86 -29.35 -15.36 -43.05
C LEU A 86 -29.93 -14.41 -44.11
N SER A 87 -30.31 -14.95 -45.27
CA SER A 87 -30.99 -14.20 -46.35
C SER A 87 -32.45 -13.89 -46.02
N GLU A 88 -33.10 -14.71 -45.20
CA GLU A 88 -34.44 -14.44 -44.68
C GLU A 88 -34.42 -13.25 -43.70
N LEU A 89 -33.42 -13.19 -42.81
CA LEU A 89 -33.24 -12.11 -41.85
C LEU A 89 -33.13 -10.74 -42.52
N THR A 90 -32.48 -10.64 -43.68
CA THR A 90 -32.39 -9.37 -44.44
C THR A 90 -33.74 -8.92 -45.01
N ASN A 91 -34.70 -9.83 -45.20
CA ASN A 91 -36.02 -9.51 -45.74
C ASN A 91 -37.06 -9.18 -44.66
N GLU A 92 -36.82 -9.56 -43.40
CA GLU A 92 -37.76 -9.29 -42.30
C GLU A 92 -37.60 -7.89 -41.68
N VAL A 93 -36.53 -7.16 -41.99
CA VAL A 93 -36.24 -5.85 -41.37
C VAL A 93 -37.09 -4.76 -42.01
N PRO A 94 -37.94 -4.05 -41.25
CA PRO A 94 -38.74 -2.95 -41.81
C PRO A 94 -37.89 -1.74 -42.22
N THR A 95 -36.88 -1.38 -41.42
CA THR A 95 -35.87 -0.36 -41.74
C THR A 95 -34.64 -0.53 -40.85
N SER A 96 -33.42 -0.40 -41.39
CA SER A 96 -32.18 -0.46 -40.60
C SER A 96 -32.04 0.70 -39.60
N ALA A 97 -32.59 1.87 -39.93
CA ALA A 97 -32.55 3.08 -39.10
C ALA A 97 -33.21 2.96 -37.71
N ASN A 98 -33.99 1.91 -37.45
CA ASN A 98 -34.60 1.67 -36.12
C ASN A 98 -33.85 0.59 -35.31
N VAL A 99 -32.65 0.18 -35.70
CA VAL A 99 -31.87 -0.88 -35.04
C VAL A 99 -31.70 -0.64 -33.54
N VAL A 100 -31.51 0.61 -33.11
CA VAL A 100 -31.42 0.98 -31.67
C VAL A 100 -32.71 0.66 -30.91
N LYS A 101 -33.88 0.88 -31.52
CA LYS A 101 -35.19 0.59 -30.89
C LYS A 101 -35.41 -0.92 -30.79
N TYR A 102 -35.10 -1.67 -31.84
CA TYR A 102 -35.19 -3.14 -31.80
C TYR A 102 -34.20 -3.72 -30.79
N GLY A 103 -32.98 -3.17 -30.72
CA GLY A 103 -32.01 -3.54 -29.70
C GLY A 103 -32.47 -3.24 -28.28
N ALA A 104 -33.14 -2.11 -28.05
CA ALA A 104 -33.74 -1.79 -26.76
C ALA A 104 -34.79 -2.83 -26.33
N LEU A 105 -35.61 -3.34 -27.27
CA LEU A 105 -36.59 -4.40 -27.00
C LEU A 105 -35.93 -5.74 -26.66
N VAL A 106 -34.87 -6.12 -27.37
CA VAL A 106 -34.08 -7.33 -27.06
C VAL A 106 -33.46 -7.22 -25.66
N LYS A 107 -32.88 -6.05 -25.34
CA LYS A 107 -32.32 -5.77 -24.00
C LYS A 107 -33.39 -5.79 -22.91
N GLU A 108 -34.56 -5.19 -23.14
CA GLU A 108 -35.66 -5.16 -22.19
C GLU A 108 -36.16 -6.58 -21.88
N THR A 109 -36.40 -7.39 -22.91
CA THR A 109 -36.84 -8.77 -22.73
C THR A 109 -35.78 -9.63 -22.02
N TYR A 110 -34.50 -9.42 -22.30
CA TYR A 110 -33.40 -10.05 -21.55
C TYR A 110 -33.40 -9.67 -20.07
N ILE A 111 -33.55 -8.38 -19.73
CA ILE A 111 -33.63 -7.92 -18.34
C ILE A 111 -34.82 -8.58 -17.62
N LYS A 112 -35.98 -8.67 -18.28
CA LYS A 112 -37.15 -9.38 -17.73
C LYS A 112 -36.85 -10.86 -17.47
N ARG A 113 -36.11 -11.55 -18.35
CA ARG A 113 -35.68 -12.94 -18.13
C ARG A 113 -34.72 -13.07 -16.94
N GLN A 114 -33.75 -12.18 -16.82
CA GLN A 114 -32.82 -12.17 -15.68
C GLN A 114 -33.54 -11.92 -14.35
N MET A 115 -34.56 -11.05 -14.36
CA MET A 115 -35.40 -10.81 -13.19
C MET A 115 -36.22 -12.05 -12.78
N ILE A 116 -36.78 -12.77 -13.75
CA ILE A 116 -37.49 -14.03 -13.51
C ILE A 116 -36.53 -15.10 -12.94
N SER A 117 -35.31 -15.21 -13.50
CA SER A 117 -34.30 -16.14 -13.01
C SER A 117 -33.89 -15.81 -11.58
N ALA A 118 -33.64 -14.53 -11.27
CA ALA A 118 -33.29 -14.08 -9.93
C ALA A 118 -34.42 -14.37 -8.93
N ALA A 119 -35.68 -14.11 -9.31
CA ALA A 119 -36.83 -14.42 -8.48
C ALA A 119 -36.96 -15.94 -8.22
N GLY A 120 -36.66 -16.78 -9.21
CA GLY A 120 -36.62 -18.23 -9.05
C GLY A 120 -35.55 -18.69 -8.05
N THR A 121 -34.32 -18.22 -8.21
CA THR A 121 -33.21 -18.54 -7.28
C THR A 121 -33.49 -18.06 -5.86
N LEU A 122 -34.09 -16.87 -5.70
CA LEU A 122 -34.49 -16.36 -4.38
C LEU A 122 -35.62 -17.18 -3.77
N GLY A 123 -36.57 -17.65 -4.59
CA GLY A 123 -37.59 -18.59 -4.17
C GLY A 123 -36.98 -19.88 -3.63
N GLU A 124 -36.06 -20.51 -4.37
CA GLU A 124 -35.36 -21.73 -3.95
C GLU A 124 -34.57 -21.52 -2.64
N LEU A 125 -33.82 -20.43 -2.53
CA LEU A 125 -33.06 -20.09 -1.32
C LEU A 125 -33.96 -19.84 -0.11
N ALA A 126 -35.16 -19.29 -0.31
CA ALA A 126 -36.13 -19.05 0.76
C ALA A 126 -36.82 -20.33 1.26
N PHE A 127 -36.87 -21.40 0.45
CA PHE A 127 -37.40 -22.70 0.84
C PHE A 127 -36.34 -23.60 1.53
N ASP A 128 -35.05 -23.29 1.39
CA ASP A 128 -33.97 -24.06 2.00
C ASP A 128 -33.65 -23.55 3.42
N GLU A 129 -34.12 -24.29 4.43
CA GLU A 129 -33.98 -23.98 5.86
C GLU A 129 -32.52 -23.92 6.36
N SER A 130 -31.54 -24.34 5.56
CA SER A 130 -30.12 -24.27 5.92
C SER A 130 -29.49 -22.89 5.71
N ASN A 131 -30.17 -21.98 5.00
CA ASN A 131 -29.67 -20.64 4.68
C ASN A 131 -30.09 -19.62 5.75
N ASN A 132 -29.13 -18.81 6.21
CA ASN A 132 -29.41 -17.67 7.09
C ASN A 132 -30.19 -16.58 6.33
N LEU A 133 -31.21 -16.00 6.97
CA LEU A 133 -32.03 -14.89 6.47
C LEU A 133 -31.18 -13.72 5.95
N GLU A 134 -30.08 -13.40 6.62
CA GLU A 134 -29.15 -12.34 6.21
C GLU A 134 -28.54 -12.60 4.83
N THR A 135 -28.18 -13.87 4.54
CA THR A 135 -27.61 -14.29 3.26
C THR A 135 -28.65 -14.21 2.14
N ILE A 136 -29.91 -14.52 2.44
CA ILE A 136 -31.02 -14.45 1.48
C ILE A 136 -31.29 -12.98 1.12
N LEU A 137 -31.31 -12.08 2.11
CA LEU A 137 -31.49 -10.64 1.90
C LEU A 137 -30.32 -10.02 1.11
N ASP A 138 -29.07 -10.33 1.45
CA ASP A 138 -27.88 -9.86 0.71
C ASP A 138 -27.88 -10.36 -0.74
N THR A 139 -28.30 -11.61 -0.98
CA THR A 139 -28.42 -12.15 -2.34
C THR A 139 -29.54 -11.47 -3.13
N ALA A 140 -30.67 -11.17 -2.47
CA ALA A 140 -31.78 -10.43 -3.08
C ALA A 140 -31.37 -9.01 -3.47
N GLU A 141 -30.71 -8.30 -2.56
CA GLU A 141 -30.18 -6.96 -2.81
C GLU A 141 -29.17 -6.96 -3.96
N ARG A 142 -28.22 -7.91 -3.97
CA ARG A 142 -27.22 -8.03 -5.05
C ARG A 142 -27.87 -8.33 -6.40
N ALA A 143 -28.85 -9.23 -6.45
CA ALA A 143 -29.53 -9.58 -7.69
C ALA A 143 -30.27 -8.37 -8.27
N VAL A 144 -31.07 -7.67 -7.47
CA VAL A 144 -31.79 -6.46 -7.88
C VAL A 144 -30.81 -5.33 -8.26
N PHE A 145 -29.73 -5.18 -7.51
CA PHE A 145 -28.74 -4.13 -7.73
C PHE A 145 -27.91 -4.36 -9.01
N SER A 146 -27.54 -5.60 -9.32
CA SER A 146 -26.79 -5.94 -10.55
C SER A 146 -27.58 -5.64 -11.82
N LEU A 147 -28.92 -5.72 -11.75
CA LEU A 147 -29.83 -5.36 -12.84
C LEU A 147 -29.93 -3.84 -13.04
N SER A 148 -29.82 -3.06 -11.96
CA SER A 148 -29.83 -1.59 -11.98
C SER A 148 -28.49 -0.98 -12.46
N GLN A 149 -27.34 -1.60 -12.12
CA GLN A 149 -26.01 -1.04 -12.41
C GLN A 149 -25.54 -1.17 -13.87
N LYS A 150 -26.08 -2.08 -14.69
CA LYS A 150 -25.62 -2.27 -16.08
C LYS A 150 -25.84 -1.06 -17.01
N ASN A 151 -26.45 0.03 -16.53
CA ASN A 151 -26.74 1.24 -17.31
C ASN A 151 -25.81 2.45 -17.04
N ILE A 152 -24.77 2.36 -16.20
CA ILE A 152 -23.89 3.51 -15.94
C ILE A 152 -22.41 3.13 -16.04
N LYS A 153 -21.84 3.27 -17.24
CA LYS A 153 -20.39 3.48 -17.42
C LYS A 153 -20.17 4.90 -17.90
N ARG A 154 -19.43 5.70 -17.12
CA ARG A 154 -18.92 7.01 -17.58
C ARG A 154 -17.75 6.78 -18.54
N SER A 155 -17.91 7.25 -19.77
CA SER A 155 -16.87 7.39 -20.79
C SER A 155 -16.00 8.62 -20.53
N PHE A 156 -14.91 8.78 -21.31
CA PHE A 156 -14.13 10.02 -21.36
C PHE A 156 -15.03 11.15 -21.88
N ILE A 157 -15.10 12.27 -21.15
CA ILE A 157 -15.85 13.46 -21.56
C ILE A 157 -14.88 14.41 -22.28
N PRO A 158 -15.20 14.90 -23.49
CA PRO A 158 -14.42 15.93 -24.16
C PRO A 158 -14.26 17.19 -23.27
N ILE A 159 -13.05 17.75 -23.19
CA ILE A 159 -12.77 18.91 -22.33
C ILE A 159 -13.68 20.11 -22.62
N LYS A 160 -14.13 20.26 -23.87
CA LYS A 160 -15.04 21.32 -24.30
C LYS A 160 -16.37 21.30 -23.53
N GLU A 161 -16.92 20.10 -23.29
CA GLU A 161 -18.17 19.93 -22.55
C GLU A 161 -17.99 20.27 -21.07
N ALA A 162 -16.89 19.80 -20.46
CA ALA A 162 -16.54 20.14 -19.08
C ALA A 162 -16.26 21.64 -18.88
N LEU A 163 -15.66 22.31 -19.88
CA LEU A 163 -15.40 23.74 -19.86
C LEU A 163 -16.69 24.55 -19.98
N ALA A 164 -17.63 24.15 -20.84
CA ALA A 164 -18.94 24.79 -20.94
C ALA A 164 -19.69 24.72 -19.60
N GLU A 165 -19.76 23.52 -19.00
CA GLU A 165 -20.38 23.33 -17.68
C GLU A 165 -19.66 24.16 -16.59
N SER A 166 -18.33 24.28 -16.67
CA SER A 166 -17.58 25.13 -15.73
C SER A 166 -17.84 26.63 -15.93
N PHE A 167 -18.11 27.07 -17.16
CA PHE A 167 -18.35 28.47 -17.48
C PHE A 167 -19.76 28.89 -17.06
N ASP A 168 -20.77 28.06 -17.33
CA ASP A 168 -22.15 28.28 -16.88
C ASP A 168 -22.21 28.41 -15.35
N ARG A 169 -21.46 27.55 -14.64
CA ARG A 169 -21.32 27.61 -13.17
C ARG A 169 -20.62 28.88 -12.67
N LEU A 170 -19.64 29.41 -13.41
CA LEU A 170 -18.96 30.67 -13.05
C LEU A 170 -19.89 31.87 -13.25
N ASP A 171 -20.71 31.84 -14.30
CA ASP A 171 -21.72 32.88 -14.58
C ASP A 171 -22.82 32.90 -13.51
N GLU A 172 -23.26 31.73 -13.01
CA GLU A 172 -24.17 31.63 -11.86
C GLU A 172 -23.58 32.24 -10.57
N LEU A 173 -22.29 32.00 -10.30
CA LEU A 173 -21.60 32.55 -9.13
C LEU A 173 -21.47 34.08 -9.19
N GLN A 174 -21.27 34.64 -10.38
CA GLN A 174 -21.20 36.09 -10.55
C GLN A 174 -22.57 36.77 -10.35
N LYS A 175 -23.67 36.05 -10.65
CA LYS A 175 -25.05 36.54 -10.44
C LYS A 175 -25.49 36.51 -8.98
N MET A 176 -24.86 35.70 -8.12
CA MET A 176 -25.11 35.67 -6.68
C MET A 176 -24.12 36.59 -5.95
N GLU A 177 -24.45 37.89 -5.82
CA GLU A 177 -23.64 38.83 -5.02
C GLU A 177 -23.50 38.32 -3.57
N GLY A 178 -22.28 37.90 -3.19
CA GLY A 178 -21.93 37.51 -1.82
C GLY A 178 -22.31 36.09 -1.39
N GLY A 179 -22.76 35.22 -2.30
CA GLY A 179 -23.08 33.81 -1.99
C GLY A 179 -21.84 32.93 -1.80
N LEU A 180 -21.82 32.10 -0.76
CA LEU A 180 -20.80 31.05 -0.58
C LEU A 180 -21.05 29.92 -1.60
N ARG A 181 -19.97 29.41 -2.21
CA ARG A 181 -20.03 28.34 -3.23
C ARG A 181 -20.45 26.99 -2.65
N GLY A 182 -20.02 26.70 -1.42
CA GLY A 182 -20.33 25.45 -0.71
C GLY A 182 -21.41 25.62 0.35
N VAL A 183 -21.78 24.52 1.03
CA VAL A 183 -22.74 24.56 2.14
C VAL A 183 -22.14 25.42 3.28
N PRO A 184 -22.80 26.51 3.71
CA PRO A 184 -22.25 27.41 4.72
C PRO A 184 -22.23 26.74 6.10
N THR A 185 -21.19 27.02 6.89
CA THR A 185 -20.98 26.40 8.20
C THR A 185 -21.61 27.18 9.35
N GLY A 186 -21.93 28.46 9.13
CA GLY A 186 -22.41 29.36 10.18
C GLY A 186 -21.28 30.00 11.00
N PHE A 187 -20.03 29.74 10.63
CA PHE A 187 -18.84 30.39 11.18
C PHE A 187 -18.18 31.19 10.06
N SER A 188 -18.34 32.52 10.09
CA SER A 188 -17.82 33.45 9.08
C SER A 188 -16.32 33.23 8.77
N ASP A 189 -15.49 33.18 9.81
CA ASP A 189 -14.05 32.93 9.67
C ASP A 189 -13.71 31.56 9.03
N LEU A 190 -14.57 30.55 9.21
CA LEU A 190 -14.40 29.23 8.59
C LEU A 190 -14.88 29.23 7.14
N ASP A 191 -16.02 29.86 6.88
CA ASP A 191 -16.58 30.00 5.56
C ASP A 191 -15.70 30.86 4.64
N ASP A 192 -15.00 31.86 5.18
CA ASP A 192 -14.01 32.66 4.42
C ASP A 192 -12.81 31.80 3.97
N VAL A 193 -12.40 30.82 4.77
CA VAL A 193 -11.27 29.94 4.46
C VAL A 193 -11.68 28.80 3.53
N LEU A 194 -12.84 28.18 3.76
CA LEU A 194 -13.31 27.02 2.98
C LEU A 194 -14.13 27.42 1.75
N VAL A 195 -14.63 28.66 1.70
CA VAL A 195 -15.65 29.13 0.75
C VAL A 195 -16.95 28.31 0.89
N GLY A 196 -17.27 27.93 2.12
CA GLY A 196 -18.28 26.92 2.47
C GLY A 196 -17.80 25.48 2.20
N LEU A 197 -18.57 24.49 2.67
CA LEU A 197 -18.26 23.07 2.49
C LEU A 197 -18.51 22.65 1.04
N GLN A 198 -17.44 22.36 0.31
CA GLN A 198 -17.50 22.06 -1.12
C GLN A 198 -18.07 20.67 -1.42
N ASP A 199 -18.82 20.57 -2.51
CA ASP A 199 -19.33 19.28 -3.00
C ASP A 199 -18.21 18.28 -3.27
N SER A 200 -18.53 16.99 -3.13
CA SER A 200 -17.61 15.88 -3.35
C SER A 200 -16.39 15.86 -2.42
N ASN A 201 -16.32 16.71 -1.40
CA ASN A 201 -15.22 16.76 -0.44
C ASN A 201 -15.52 15.88 0.77
N LEU A 202 -14.48 15.22 1.27
CA LEU A 202 -14.44 14.57 2.58
C LEU A 202 -13.70 15.50 3.55
N ILE A 203 -14.41 15.94 4.58
CA ILE A 203 -13.91 16.84 5.63
C ILE A 203 -13.78 16.02 6.91
N ILE A 204 -12.55 15.86 7.42
CA ILE A 204 -12.32 15.20 8.71
C ILE A 204 -12.21 16.27 9.80
N VAL A 205 -13.02 16.13 10.85
CA VAL A 205 -12.91 16.94 12.07
C VAL A 205 -12.45 16.04 13.21
N ALA A 206 -11.27 16.32 13.74
CA ALA A 206 -10.65 15.51 14.77
C ALA A 206 -10.45 16.27 16.09
N ALA A 207 -10.79 15.63 17.20
CA ALA A 207 -10.61 16.21 18.53
C ALA A 207 -10.37 15.14 19.59
N ARG A 208 -9.84 15.54 20.75
CA ARG A 208 -9.80 14.67 21.94
C ARG A 208 -11.23 14.42 22.47
N PRO A 209 -11.46 13.30 23.18
CA PRO A 209 -12.71 13.08 23.91
C PRO A 209 -13.05 14.28 24.82
N GLY A 210 -14.32 14.70 24.83
CA GLY A 210 -14.79 15.79 25.69
C GLY A 210 -14.48 17.22 25.21
N VAL A 211 -13.79 17.40 24.07
CA VAL A 211 -13.53 18.74 23.50
C VAL A 211 -14.76 19.31 22.76
N GLY A 212 -15.75 18.47 22.42
CA GLY A 212 -16.98 18.93 21.78
C GLY A 212 -17.04 18.73 20.26
N LYS A 213 -16.36 17.69 19.73
CA LYS A 213 -16.41 17.32 18.29
C LYS A 213 -17.84 17.23 17.75
N THR A 214 -18.72 16.53 18.47
CA THR A 214 -20.12 16.32 18.12
C THR A 214 -20.88 17.65 18.15
N ALA A 215 -20.72 18.44 19.22
CA ALA A 215 -21.38 19.74 19.33
C ALA A 215 -21.03 20.68 18.17
N PHE A 216 -19.75 20.72 17.78
CA PHE A 216 -19.30 21.50 16.63
C PHE A 216 -19.97 21.03 15.31
N ALA A 217 -19.98 19.72 15.05
CA ALA A 217 -20.60 19.16 13.85
C ALA A 217 -22.12 19.38 13.81
N THR A 218 -22.78 19.20 14.96
CA THR A 218 -24.21 19.46 15.13
C THR A 218 -24.55 20.94 14.94
N ASN A 219 -23.71 21.87 15.39
CA ASN A 219 -23.94 23.31 15.15
C ASN A 219 -23.90 23.66 13.66
N ILE A 220 -22.97 23.07 12.90
CA ILE A 220 -22.91 23.24 11.43
C ILE A 220 -24.17 22.65 10.78
N ALA A 221 -24.52 21.41 11.12
CA ALA A 221 -25.70 20.73 10.57
C ALA A 221 -27.00 21.50 10.85
N GLN A 222 -27.15 21.98 12.09
CA GLN A 222 -28.32 22.75 12.52
C GLN A 222 -28.38 24.10 11.81
N PHE A 223 -27.27 24.83 11.66
CA PHE A 223 -27.25 26.09 10.90
C PHE A 223 -27.66 25.86 9.43
N ALA A 224 -27.10 24.84 8.78
CA ALA A 224 -27.44 24.52 7.40
C ALA A 224 -28.92 24.12 7.24
N ALA A 225 -29.45 23.29 8.13
CA ALA A 225 -30.84 22.83 8.06
C ALA A 225 -31.86 23.90 8.49
N VAL A 226 -31.62 24.61 9.59
CA VAL A 226 -32.58 25.57 10.15
C VAL A 226 -32.54 26.91 9.43
N GLU A 227 -31.37 27.54 9.36
CA GLU A 227 -31.21 28.91 8.84
C GLU A 227 -31.19 28.95 7.31
N LYS A 228 -30.61 27.92 6.67
CA LYS A 228 -30.46 27.86 5.21
C LYS A 228 -31.42 26.89 4.52
N LYS A 229 -32.22 26.13 5.28
CA LYS A 229 -33.17 25.13 4.78
C LYS A 229 -32.53 24.13 3.80
N ILE A 230 -31.26 23.78 4.04
CA ILE A 230 -30.50 22.81 3.26
C ILE A 230 -30.74 21.41 3.85
N PRO A 231 -31.13 20.39 3.06
CA PRO A 231 -31.31 19.03 3.57
C PRO A 231 -30.02 18.39 4.09
N VAL A 232 -30.00 18.01 5.37
CA VAL A 232 -28.84 17.43 6.07
C VAL A 232 -29.15 16.07 6.66
N GLY A 233 -28.24 15.11 6.46
CA GLY A 233 -28.29 13.78 7.08
C GLY A 233 -27.20 13.60 8.13
N ILE A 234 -27.50 12.95 9.24
CA ILE A 234 -26.57 12.64 10.33
C ILE A 234 -26.62 11.15 10.62
N PHE A 235 -25.49 10.46 10.51
CA PHE A 235 -25.27 9.14 11.08
C PHE A 235 -24.59 9.29 12.45
N SER A 236 -25.33 8.98 13.52
CA SER A 236 -24.87 9.06 14.90
C SER A 236 -24.55 7.65 15.42
N LEU A 237 -23.28 7.25 15.33
CA LEU A 237 -22.81 5.91 15.71
C LEU A 237 -22.46 5.79 17.20
N GLU A 238 -22.22 6.92 17.88
CA GLU A 238 -21.86 6.97 19.31
C GLU A 238 -23.06 7.30 20.21
N MET A 239 -23.94 8.20 19.76
CA MET A 239 -25.01 8.76 20.56
C MET A 239 -26.39 8.39 20.04
N SER A 240 -27.38 8.32 20.93
CA SER A 240 -28.77 8.12 20.53
C SER A 240 -29.37 9.36 19.87
N ASN A 241 -30.41 9.17 19.05
CA ASN A 241 -31.16 10.27 18.43
C ASN A 241 -31.70 11.24 19.48
N LEU A 242 -32.22 10.73 20.60
CA LEU A 242 -32.80 11.56 21.67
C LEU A 242 -31.75 12.49 22.29
N GLU A 243 -30.57 11.99 22.62
CA GLU A 243 -29.50 12.83 23.19
C GLU A 243 -29.00 13.89 22.20
N LEU A 244 -29.01 13.58 20.90
CA LEU A 244 -28.61 14.52 19.86
C LEU A 244 -29.66 15.63 19.67
N VAL A 245 -30.95 15.26 19.67
CA VAL A 245 -32.08 16.20 19.59
C VAL A 245 -32.16 17.09 20.82
N ASP A 246 -31.97 16.55 22.04
CA ASP A 246 -31.94 17.34 23.27
C ASP A 246 -30.87 18.44 23.19
N ARG A 247 -29.69 18.12 22.66
CA ARG A 247 -28.61 19.11 22.47
C ARG A 247 -28.98 20.18 21.45
N MET A 248 -29.62 19.80 20.35
CA MET A 248 -30.11 20.76 19.34
C MET A 248 -31.17 21.68 19.93
N LEU A 249 -32.09 21.15 20.74
CA LEU A 249 -33.14 21.91 21.43
C LEU A 249 -32.54 22.91 22.41
N VAL A 250 -31.60 22.49 23.26
CA VAL A 250 -30.87 23.39 24.17
C VAL A 250 -30.16 24.50 23.39
N GLY A 251 -29.46 24.13 22.31
CA GLY A 251 -28.74 25.06 21.46
C GLY A 251 -29.64 26.06 20.71
N GLN A 252 -30.87 25.64 20.36
CA GLN A 252 -31.87 26.45 19.66
C GLN A 252 -32.62 27.37 20.63
N ALA A 253 -33.16 26.82 21.72
CA ALA A 253 -33.91 27.55 22.75
C ALA A 253 -33.01 28.48 23.58
N GLY A 254 -31.70 28.24 23.58
CA GLY A 254 -30.72 29.03 24.32
C GLY A 254 -30.86 28.90 25.84
N ILE A 255 -31.42 27.79 26.31
CA ILE A 255 -31.59 27.45 27.73
C ILE A 255 -30.35 26.73 28.28
N ASP A 256 -30.28 26.57 29.60
CA ASP A 256 -29.23 25.80 30.26
C ASP A 256 -29.50 24.29 30.14
N ALA A 257 -28.53 23.55 29.59
CA ALA A 257 -28.57 22.10 29.44
C ALA A 257 -28.85 21.34 30.75
N TRP A 258 -28.36 21.83 31.89
CA TRP A 258 -28.57 21.20 33.19
C TRP A 258 -30.01 21.29 33.64
N LYS A 259 -30.71 22.40 33.36
CA LYS A 259 -32.14 22.54 33.65
C LYS A 259 -32.97 21.53 32.88
N MET A 260 -32.64 21.31 31.59
CA MET A 260 -33.31 20.30 30.78
C MET A 260 -33.09 18.89 31.35
N LYS A 261 -31.86 18.54 31.74
CA LYS A 261 -31.53 17.23 32.32
C LYS A 261 -32.15 16.97 33.70
N THR A 262 -32.26 18.00 34.53
CA THR A 262 -32.81 17.89 35.90
C THR A 262 -34.33 18.05 35.95
N GLY A 263 -34.96 18.45 34.84
CA GLY A 263 -36.39 18.78 34.78
C GLY A 263 -36.76 20.07 35.52
N ASN A 264 -35.78 20.85 36.01
CA ASN A 264 -36.01 22.10 36.75
C ASN A 264 -36.23 23.27 35.79
N LEU A 265 -37.28 23.18 34.98
CA LEU A 265 -37.65 24.14 33.95
C LEU A 265 -38.71 25.11 34.49
N LYS A 266 -38.48 26.41 34.29
CA LYS A 266 -39.50 27.44 34.57
C LYS A 266 -40.53 27.48 33.43
N PRO A 267 -41.74 28.02 33.65
CA PRO A 267 -42.73 28.20 32.57
C PRO A 267 -42.16 28.89 31.32
N GLU A 268 -41.33 29.93 31.50
CA GLU A 268 -40.62 30.62 30.41
C GLU A 268 -39.64 29.72 29.64
N ASP A 269 -39.02 28.75 30.31
CA ASP A 269 -38.10 27.79 29.67
C ASP A 269 -38.90 26.80 28.79
N PHE A 270 -40.13 26.45 29.19
CA PHE A 270 -41.05 25.64 28.37
C PHE A 270 -41.52 26.37 27.11
N GLU A 271 -41.79 27.67 27.19
CA GLU A 271 -42.16 28.49 26.03
C GLU A 271 -41.03 28.49 24.98
N LYS A 272 -39.78 28.74 25.41
CA LYS A 272 -38.60 28.71 24.53
C LYS A 272 -38.36 27.33 23.91
N LEU A 273 -38.57 26.26 24.68
CA LEU A 273 -38.45 24.90 24.18
C LEU A 273 -39.53 24.57 23.14
N SER A 274 -40.77 25.01 23.38
CA SER A 274 -41.89 24.82 22.45
C SER A 274 -41.63 25.52 21.12
N GLU A 275 -41.14 26.77 21.16
CA GLU A 275 -40.73 27.52 19.97
C GLU A 275 -39.60 26.81 19.22
N ALA A 276 -38.55 26.38 19.94
CA ALA A 276 -37.44 25.64 19.35
C ALA A 276 -37.87 24.30 18.73
N MET A 277 -38.82 23.59 19.35
CA MET A 277 -39.39 22.36 18.79
C MET A 277 -40.10 22.62 17.47
N GLY A 278 -40.89 23.69 17.37
CA GLY A 278 -41.53 24.08 16.11
C GLY A 278 -40.51 24.36 15.00
N ILE A 279 -39.47 25.14 15.31
CA ILE A 279 -38.41 25.46 14.34
C ILE A 279 -37.67 24.21 13.86
N LEU A 280 -37.34 23.29 14.77
CA LEU A 280 -36.64 22.05 14.42
C LEU A 280 -37.53 21.07 13.65
N ALA A 281 -38.82 20.99 13.98
CA ALA A 281 -39.79 20.14 13.27
C ALA A 281 -39.92 20.54 11.79
N ASP A 282 -39.81 21.84 11.48
CA ASP A 282 -39.86 22.38 10.12
C ASP A 282 -38.50 22.37 9.39
N SER A 283 -37.46 21.75 9.98
CA SER A 283 -36.11 21.71 9.38
C SER A 283 -35.88 20.40 8.62
N PRO A 284 -35.25 20.43 7.42
CA PRO A 284 -34.93 19.23 6.64
C PRO A 284 -33.69 18.51 7.20
N LEU A 285 -33.79 18.05 8.44
CA LEU A 285 -32.72 17.39 9.19
C LEU A 285 -33.10 15.95 9.52
N PHE A 286 -32.27 14.99 9.11
CA PHE A 286 -32.53 13.56 9.21
C PHE A 286 -31.42 12.88 10.04
N ILE A 287 -31.80 12.05 11.01
CA ILE A 287 -30.84 11.40 11.92
C ILE A 287 -31.07 9.88 11.89
N ASP A 288 -29.97 9.14 11.89
CA ASP A 288 -29.95 7.68 12.04
C ASP A 288 -28.90 7.30 13.11
N ASP A 289 -29.36 6.69 14.21
CA ASP A 289 -28.54 6.23 15.35
C ASP A 289 -28.30 4.72 15.38
N THR A 290 -28.49 4.01 14.27
CA THR A 290 -28.22 2.56 14.27
C THR A 290 -26.73 2.33 14.60
N PRO A 291 -26.41 1.54 15.64
CA PRO A 291 -25.03 1.28 16.01
C PRO A 291 -24.35 0.31 15.04
N GLY A 292 -23.03 0.43 14.88
CA GLY A 292 -22.21 -0.54 14.13
C GLY A 292 -22.50 -0.63 12.63
N GLN A 293 -23.09 0.40 12.03
CA GLN A 293 -23.36 0.40 10.59
C GLN A 293 -22.09 0.23 9.74
N THR A 294 -22.19 -0.55 8.68
CA THR A 294 -21.14 -0.63 7.67
C THR A 294 -21.19 0.53 6.68
N ILE A 295 -20.10 0.79 5.96
CA ILE A 295 -20.05 1.80 4.90
C ILE A 295 -21.08 1.52 3.80
N LEU A 296 -21.31 0.25 3.46
CA LEU A 296 -22.32 -0.13 2.49
C LEU A 296 -23.73 0.29 2.95
N GLN A 297 -24.08 0.02 4.21
CA GLN A 297 -25.38 0.38 4.78
C GLN A 297 -25.59 1.90 4.80
N MET A 298 -24.60 2.65 5.30
CA MET A 298 -24.62 4.12 5.29
C MET A 298 -24.80 4.66 3.86
N ARG A 299 -24.07 4.10 2.89
CA ARG A 299 -24.18 4.49 1.48
C ARG A 299 -25.58 4.23 0.91
N THR A 300 -26.17 3.07 1.20
CA THR A 300 -27.54 2.75 0.72
C THR A 300 -28.57 3.71 1.29
N LYS A 301 -28.51 4.00 2.60
CA LYS A 301 -29.41 4.96 3.26
C LYS A 301 -29.21 6.39 2.75
N ALA A 302 -27.95 6.84 2.62
CA ALA A 302 -27.63 8.17 2.10
C ALA A 302 -28.10 8.36 0.66
N ARG A 303 -27.96 7.33 -0.20
CA ARG A 303 -28.48 7.35 -1.58
C ARG A 303 -29.99 7.49 -1.62
N ARG A 304 -30.70 6.71 -0.79
CA ARG A 304 -32.16 6.77 -0.69
C ARG A 304 -32.61 8.16 -0.26
N LEU A 305 -32.01 8.69 0.81
CA LEU A 305 -32.30 10.03 1.30
C LEU A 305 -31.99 11.11 0.26
N HIS A 306 -30.87 10.98 -0.47
CA HIS A 306 -30.54 11.90 -1.56
C HIS A 306 -31.58 11.89 -2.68
N ALA A 307 -32.12 10.72 -3.04
CA ALA A 307 -33.16 10.60 -4.06
C ALA A 307 -34.53 11.14 -3.60
N GLU A 308 -34.89 10.93 -2.34
CA GLU A 308 -36.21 11.33 -1.80
C GLU A 308 -36.29 12.83 -1.50
N VAL A 309 -35.25 13.43 -0.90
CA VAL A 309 -35.30 14.81 -0.39
C VAL A 309 -34.17 15.72 -0.91
N GLY A 310 -33.29 15.22 -1.79
CA GLY A 310 -32.21 16.01 -2.36
C GLY A 310 -31.11 16.37 -1.35
N LEU A 311 -30.69 15.42 -0.52
CA LEU A 311 -29.61 15.55 0.48
C LEU A 311 -28.42 16.39 -0.03
N LYS A 312 -27.96 17.37 0.75
CA LYS A 312 -26.86 18.30 0.39
C LYS A 312 -25.68 18.32 1.36
N LEU A 313 -25.83 17.77 2.56
CA LEU A 313 -24.74 17.62 3.52
C LEU A 313 -24.93 16.32 4.29
N LEU A 314 -23.83 15.59 4.52
CA LEU A 314 -23.84 14.39 5.33
C LEU A 314 -22.82 14.50 6.47
N VAL A 315 -23.23 14.14 7.69
CA VAL A 315 -22.37 14.08 8.88
C VAL A 315 -22.30 12.64 9.39
N VAL A 316 -21.10 12.17 9.74
CA VAL A 316 -20.85 10.84 10.31
C VAL A 316 -20.08 10.98 11.62
N ASP A 317 -20.71 10.64 12.76
CA ASP A 317 -20.13 10.72 14.11
C ASP A 317 -20.02 9.33 14.76
N TYR A 318 -18.86 8.68 14.86
CA TYR A 318 -17.54 9.04 14.34
C TYR A 318 -16.89 7.83 13.64
N LEU A 319 -15.96 8.11 12.72
CA LEU A 319 -15.33 7.19 11.77
C LEU A 319 -14.92 5.82 12.35
N GLN A 320 -14.40 5.80 13.58
CA GLN A 320 -13.92 4.59 14.21
C GLN A 320 -15.07 3.61 14.58
N LEU A 321 -16.31 4.04 14.75
CA LEU A 321 -17.40 3.12 15.08
C LEU A 321 -18.05 2.47 13.85
N ALA A 322 -17.68 2.91 12.64
CA ALA A 322 -18.09 2.24 11.42
C ALA A 322 -17.34 0.91 11.28
N VAL A 323 -18.06 -0.13 10.86
CA VAL A 323 -17.49 -1.46 10.61
C VAL A 323 -17.10 -1.56 9.13
N GLY A 324 -15.86 -1.96 8.85
CA GLY A 324 -15.42 -2.16 7.47
C GLY A 324 -16.09 -3.39 6.83
N ASP A 325 -16.29 -3.36 5.51
CA ASP A 325 -16.81 -4.50 4.74
C ASP A 325 -15.69 -5.57 4.53
N GLY A 326 -15.39 -6.39 5.54
CA GLY A 326 -14.46 -7.52 5.41
C GLY A 326 -13.60 -7.84 6.65
N ARG A 327 -12.74 -8.86 6.55
CA ARG A 327 -11.68 -9.15 7.55
C ARG A 327 -10.45 -8.29 7.25
N TYR A 328 -10.23 -7.26 8.04
CA TYR A 328 -9.03 -6.41 7.97
C TYR A 328 -7.98 -6.88 8.98
N GLU A 329 -6.71 -6.96 8.56
CA GLU A 329 -5.61 -7.40 9.43
C GLU A 329 -5.18 -6.30 10.43
N SER A 330 -5.52 -5.04 10.15
CA SER A 330 -5.15 -3.90 10.98
C SER A 330 -6.27 -2.86 11.03
N ARG A 331 -6.51 -2.30 12.22
CA ARG A 331 -7.41 -1.18 12.44
C ARG A 331 -7.09 0.04 11.57
N VAL A 332 -5.81 0.22 11.26
CA VAL A 332 -5.34 1.32 10.40
C VAL A 332 -5.82 1.11 8.96
N GLN A 333 -5.77 -0.12 8.45
CA GLN A 333 -6.31 -0.49 7.13
C GLN A 333 -7.84 -0.34 7.09
N GLU A 334 -8.52 -0.74 8.16
CA GLU A 334 -9.97 -0.59 8.29
C GLU A 334 -10.38 0.89 8.24
N VAL A 335 -9.74 1.77 9.02
CA VAL A 335 -10.00 3.22 9.00
C VAL A 335 -9.67 3.82 7.63
N GLY A 336 -8.61 3.36 6.97
CA GLY A 336 -8.27 3.77 5.60
C GLY A 336 -9.37 3.40 4.60
N ALA A 337 -9.88 2.16 4.66
CA ALA A 337 -10.98 1.70 3.81
C ALA A 337 -12.28 2.48 4.07
N ILE A 338 -12.59 2.78 5.33
CA ILE A 338 -13.72 3.61 5.75
C ILE A 338 -13.60 5.03 5.17
N SER A 339 -12.44 5.68 5.33
CA SER A 339 -12.18 7.01 4.78
C SER A 339 -12.34 7.03 3.25
N GLN A 340 -11.75 6.06 2.54
CA GLN A 340 -11.89 5.94 1.09
C GLN A 340 -13.34 5.70 0.67
N GLY A 341 -14.08 4.89 1.43
CA GLY A 341 -15.51 4.63 1.24
C GLY A 341 -16.36 5.89 1.35
N LEU A 342 -16.15 6.70 2.39
CA LEU A 342 -16.82 7.99 2.56
C LEU A 342 -16.43 9.01 1.48
N LYS A 343 -15.16 9.04 1.06
CA LYS A 343 -14.73 9.89 -0.06
C LYS A 343 -15.43 9.50 -1.36
N ASN A 344 -15.59 8.21 -1.61
CA ASN A 344 -16.33 7.73 -2.78
C ASN A 344 -17.80 8.11 -2.69
N LEU A 345 -18.42 7.96 -1.52
CA LEU A 345 -19.80 8.40 -1.26
C LEU A 345 -19.99 9.90 -1.54
N ALA A 346 -19.09 10.75 -1.03
CA ALA A 346 -19.11 12.19 -1.26
C ALA A 346 -19.08 12.52 -2.76
N ARG A 347 -18.19 11.89 -3.53
CA ARG A 347 -18.06 12.09 -4.99
C ARG A 347 -19.25 11.54 -5.77
N GLU A 348 -19.82 10.46 -5.29
CA GLU A 348 -20.96 9.80 -5.94
C GLU A 348 -22.21 10.67 -5.83
N LEU A 349 -22.54 11.10 -4.62
CA LEU A 349 -23.70 11.94 -4.33
C LEU A 349 -23.46 13.42 -4.67
N ARG A 350 -22.21 13.81 -4.95
CA ARG A 350 -21.79 15.20 -5.17
C ARG A 350 -22.19 16.11 -4.01
N ILE A 351 -21.93 15.68 -2.78
CA ILE A 351 -22.18 16.46 -1.55
C ILE A 351 -20.93 16.48 -0.66
N PRO A 352 -20.76 17.51 0.21
CA PRO A 352 -19.81 17.46 1.30
C PRO A 352 -20.17 16.37 2.32
N VAL A 353 -19.15 15.64 2.78
CA VAL A 353 -19.27 14.67 3.88
C VAL A 353 -18.34 15.09 5.02
N ILE A 354 -18.90 15.39 6.19
CA ILE A 354 -18.16 15.62 7.42
C ILE A 354 -18.04 14.31 8.18
N ALA A 355 -16.82 13.88 8.44
CA ALA A 355 -16.54 12.66 9.18
C ALA A 355 -15.79 13.02 10.47
N LEU A 356 -16.38 12.74 11.63
CA LEU A 356 -15.74 13.01 12.91
C LEU A 356 -14.72 11.91 13.20
N SER A 357 -13.60 12.29 13.80
CA SER A 357 -12.55 11.36 14.20
C SER A 357 -12.10 11.64 15.62
N GLN A 358 -11.92 10.60 16.42
CA GLN A 358 -11.37 10.74 17.76
C GLN A 358 -9.85 10.66 17.73
N LEU A 359 -9.18 11.59 18.43
CA LEU A 359 -7.73 11.57 18.61
C LEU A 359 -7.30 10.66 19.77
N SER A 360 -6.10 10.11 19.66
CA SER A 360 -5.47 9.39 20.78
C SER A 360 -5.09 10.34 21.92
N ARG A 361 -5.04 9.82 23.16
CA ARG A 361 -4.61 10.59 24.35
C ARG A 361 -3.10 10.91 24.35
N ALA A 362 -2.33 10.38 23.40
CA ALA A 362 -0.89 10.64 23.28
C ALA A 362 -0.53 12.12 23.02
N VAL A 363 -1.50 12.91 22.57
CA VAL A 363 -1.38 14.38 22.43
C VAL A 363 -1.10 15.06 23.78
N GLU A 364 -1.50 14.44 24.90
CA GLU A 364 -1.42 15.02 26.25
C GLU A 364 -0.03 14.89 26.88
N SER A 365 0.79 13.94 26.42
CA SER A 365 2.15 13.73 26.95
C SER A 365 3.19 14.64 26.31
N ARG A 366 2.79 15.54 25.39
CA ARG A 366 3.67 16.53 24.77
C ARG A 366 3.66 17.83 25.55
N GLY A 367 4.79 18.56 25.52
CA GLY A 367 4.88 19.90 26.09
C GLY A 367 3.90 20.90 25.45
N GLU A 368 3.56 20.72 24.17
CA GLU A 368 2.51 21.47 23.48
C GLU A 368 1.31 20.55 23.17
N LYS A 369 0.12 20.90 23.69
CA LYS A 369 -1.13 20.12 23.55
C LYS A 369 -1.90 20.41 22.23
N ILE A 370 -1.20 20.91 21.22
CA ILE A 370 -1.79 21.23 19.91
C ILE A 370 -1.84 19.95 19.05
N PRO A 371 -3.00 19.53 18.53
CA PRO A 371 -3.09 18.39 17.64
C PRO A 371 -2.46 18.66 16.27
N GLN A 372 -1.83 17.63 15.71
CA GLN A 372 -1.11 17.62 14.44
C GLN A 372 -1.62 16.50 13.54
N LEU A 373 -1.32 16.56 12.24
CA LEU A 373 -1.64 15.49 11.29
C LEU A 373 -1.07 14.13 11.71
N SER A 374 0.00 14.11 12.49
CA SER A 374 0.56 12.89 13.08
C SER A 374 -0.35 12.24 14.12
N ASP A 375 -1.34 12.94 14.67
CA ASP A 375 -2.16 12.45 15.80
C ASP A 375 -3.48 11.83 15.32
N LEU A 376 -3.93 12.24 14.14
CA LEU A 376 -4.87 11.48 13.32
C LEU A 376 -4.22 10.22 12.75
N ARG A 377 -2.89 10.16 12.75
CA ARG A 377 -2.09 9.04 12.28
C ARG A 377 -1.68 8.18 13.45
N GLU A 378 -2.30 7.03 13.60
CA GLU A 378 -1.73 5.97 14.46
C GLU A 378 -0.46 5.33 13.84
N SER A 379 0.06 5.86 12.73
CA SER A 379 1.20 5.28 11.99
C SER A 379 2.54 5.52 12.70
N GLY A 380 3.39 4.51 12.63
CA GLY A 380 4.79 4.61 13.01
C GLY A 380 5.56 5.62 12.19
N CYS A 381 6.71 6.04 12.71
CA CYS A 381 7.68 6.79 11.94
C CYS A 381 9.08 6.17 12.07
N LEU A 382 9.93 6.43 11.09
CA LEU A 382 11.31 5.98 11.00
C LEU A 382 12.27 7.14 11.25
N THR A 383 13.49 6.86 11.65
CA THR A 383 14.54 7.88 11.77
C THR A 383 15.08 8.31 10.41
N GLY A 384 15.56 9.55 10.31
CA GLY A 384 15.99 10.14 9.05
C GLY A 384 17.14 9.42 8.35
N ASP A 385 18.00 8.72 9.10
CA ASP A 385 19.12 7.93 8.57
C ASP A 385 18.71 6.56 8.00
N THR A 386 17.43 6.19 8.12
CA THR A 386 16.91 4.95 7.54
C THR A 386 17.08 4.95 6.02
N LEU A 387 17.73 3.90 5.49
CA LEU A 387 18.05 3.78 4.07
C LEU A 387 16.92 3.12 3.30
N ILE A 388 16.58 3.71 2.16
CA ILE A 388 15.63 3.21 1.18
C ILE A 388 16.39 2.95 -0.11
N VAL A 389 16.23 1.74 -0.65
CA VAL A 389 16.82 1.39 -1.94
C VAL A 389 15.88 1.82 -3.05
N ARG A 390 16.37 2.64 -3.96
CA ARG A 390 15.67 2.97 -5.19
C ARG A 390 15.58 1.75 -6.09
N GLN A 391 14.37 1.33 -6.42
CA GLN A 391 14.15 0.11 -7.19
C GLN A 391 14.67 0.22 -8.63
N ASP A 392 14.66 1.41 -9.22
CA ASP A 392 15.09 1.64 -10.61
C ASP A 392 16.62 1.56 -10.81
N THR A 393 17.37 2.13 -9.86
CA THR A 393 18.81 2.41 -9.99
C THR A 393 19.67 1.60 -9.02
N GLY A 394 19.12 1.15 -7.89
CA GLY A 394 19.88 0.58 -6.78
C GLY A 394 20.56 1.59 -5.86
N GLU A 395 20.36 2.89 -6.11
CA GLU A 395 20.82 3.96 -5.22
C GLU A 395 20.22 3.79 -3.82
N ARG A 396 20.98 4.08 -2.77
CA ARG A 396 20.49 4.03 -1.40
C ARG A 396 20.37 5.44 -0.85
N VAL A 397 19.15 5.84 -0.56
CA VAL A 397 18.83 7.21 -0.13
C VAL A 397 18.27 7.17 1.28
N LYS A 398 18.69 8.11 2.12
CA LYS A 398 18.12 8.27 3.45
C LYS A 398 16.68 8.79 3.33
N ILE A 399 15.76 8.28 4.14
CA ILE A 399 14.36 8.72 4.12
C ILE A 399 14.24 10.24 4.40
N GLY A 400 15.12 10.80 5.23
CA GLY A 400 15.17 12.24 5.48
C GLY A 400 15.51 13.07 4.22
N ASP A 401 16.32 12.53 3.31
CA ASP A 401 16.71 13.18 2.06
C ASP A 401 15.62 13.06 0.97
N LEU A 402 14.55 12.31 1.23
CA LEU A 402 13.41 12.15 0.34
C LEU A 402 12.29 13.15 0.60
N VAL A 403 12.39 13.97 1.65
CA VAL A 403 11.39 15.00 1.95
C VAL A 403 11.22 15.92 0.74
N CYS A 404 9.96 16.24 0.41
CA CYS A 404 9.55 17.01 -0.76
C CYS A 404 9.80 16.36 -2.14
N LYS A 405 10.38 15.16 -2.19
CA LYS A 405 10.49 14.38 -3.43
C LYS A 405 9.25 13.50 -3.62
N LYS A 406 8.89 13.28 -4.88
CA LYS A 406 7.72 12.47 -5.29
C LYS A 406 8.15 11.38 -6.26
N ASP A 407 7.29 10.37 -6.40
CA ASP A 407 7.42 9.28 -7.37
C ASP A 407 8.75 8.51 -7.29
N ILE A 408 9.27 8.33 -6.07
CA ILE A 408 10.53 7.61 -5.84
C ILE A 408 10.28 6.11 -5.96
N PRO A 409 10.88 5.40 -6.94
CA PRO A 409 10.68 3.97 -7.11
C PRO A 409 11.30 3.19 -5.94
N VAL A 410 10.52 2.31 -5.32
CA VAL A 410 10.92 1.47 -4.18
C VAL A 410 10.41 0.05 -4.36
N LEU A 411 10.83 -0.86 -3.48
CA LEU A 411 10.23 -2.19 -3.39
C LEU A 411 9.18 -2.20 -2.28
N ALA A 412 8.02 -2.80 -2.57
CA ALA A 412 6.96 -3.09 -1.61
C ALA A 412 6.61 -4.58 -1.67
N MET A 413 6.01 -5.09 -0.59
CA MET A 413 5.52 -6.45 -0.49
C MET A 413 4.04 -6.50 -0.88
N ASN A 414 3.68 -7.38 -1.82
CA ASN A 414 2.28 -7.65 -2.16
C ASN A 414 1.63 -8.68 -1.21
N ASN A 415 0.37 -9.04 -1.46
CA ASN A 415 -0.38 -9.97 -0.61
C ASN A 415 0.17 -11.40 -0.65
N GLU A 416 0.83 -11.79 -1.74
CA GLU A 416 1.54 -13.07 -1.91
C GLU A 416 2.94 -13.06 -1.25
N MET A 417 3.30 -12.02 -0.51
CA MET A 417 4.63 -11.82 0.10
C MET A 417 5.77 -11.84 -0.94
N LYS A 418 5.48 -11.32 -2.12
CA LYS A 418 6.45 -11.05 -3.19
C LYS A 418 6.88 -9.59 -3.17
N LEU A 419 8.17 -9.36 -3.42
CA LEU A 419 8.70 -8.01 -3.49
C LEU A 419 8.51 -7.48 -4.91
N VAL A 420 7.70 -6.43 -5.04
CA VAL A 420 7.31 -5.83 -6.31
C VAL A 420 7.68 -4.34 -6.35
N PRO A 421 7.93 -3.76 -7.54
CA PRO A 421 8.14 -2.33 -7.67
C PRO A 421 6.90 -1.54 -7.24
N ALA A 422 7.13 -0.47 -6.47
CA ALA A 422 6.14 0.51 -6.04
C ALA A 422 6.76 1.92 -6.07
N LYS A 423 5.99 2.94 -5.67
CA LYS A 423 6.48 4.32 -5.61
C LYS A 423 6.10 4.97 -4.29
N ILE A 424 7.07 5.63 -3.66
CA ILE A 424 6.79 6.61 -2.62
C ILE A 424 6.20 7.84 -3.31
N SER A 425 4.92 8.12 -3.03
CA SER A 425 4.24 9.32 -3.53
C SER A 425 4.73 10.56 -2.79
N ARG A 426 5.03 10.41 -1.49
CA ARG A 426 5.49 11.50 -0.62
C ARG A 426 6.26 10.97 0.57
N ALA A 427 7.39 11.60 0.89
CA ALA A 427 8.04 11.50 2.20
C ALA A 427 7.99 12.86 2.92
N PHE A 428 7.88 12.84 4.25
CA PHE A 428 7.73 14.07 5.05
C PHE A 428 8.28 13.90 6.46
N LEU A 429 8.64 15.03 7.07
CA LEU A 429 9.02 15.12 8.47
C LEU A 429 7.76 14.99 9.35
N SER A 430 7.84 14.12 10.35
CA SER A 430 6.76 13.78 11.28
C SER A 430 7.03 14.30 12.71
N GLY A 431 7.99 15.22 12.86
CA GLY A 431 8.37 15.85 14.13
C GLY A 431 9.42 15.07 14.91
N LYS A 432 9.49 15.29 16.23
CA LYS A 432 10.34 14.53 17.15
C LYS A 432 9.51 13.51 17.91
N LYS A 433 9.99 12.26 17.98
CA LYS A 433 9.35 11.18 18.73
C LYS A 433 10.41 10.38 19.49
N ARG A 434 9.99 9.71 20.57
CA ARG A 434 10.82 8.70 21.23
C ARG A 434 11.03 7.50 20.31
N ILE A 435 12.28 7.10 20.15
CA ILE A 435 12.74 6.11 19.18
C ILE A 435 13.30 4.88 19.88
N PHE A 436 13.02 3.73 19.30
CA PHE A 436 13.56 2.45 19.69
C PHE A 436 14.39 1.88 18.54
N GLU A 437 15.58 1.38 18.88
CA GLU A 437 16.44 0.64 17.97
C GLU A 437 16.12 -0.85 18.07
N LEU A 438 15.59 -1.39 16.97
CA LEU A 438 15.30 -2.79 16.78
C LEU A 438 16.49 -3.46 16.09
N LYS A 439 17.06 -4.48 16.72
CA LYS A 439 18.20 -5.23 16.20
C LYS A 439 17.84 -6.70 16.00
N LEU A 440 18.16 -7.19 14.81
CA LEU A 440 17.86 -8.54 14.37
C LEU A 440 19.06 -9.47 14.49
N LYS A 441 18.81 -10.78 14.45
CA LYS A 441 19.82 -11.83 14.53
C LYS A 441 20.77 -11.82 13.35
N SER A 442 20.30 -11.41 12.16
CA SER A 442 21.18 -11.15 11.02
C SER A 442 22.15 -9.98 11.24
N GLY A 443 21.96 -9.17 12.28
CA GLY A 443 22.73 -7.96 12.57
C GLY A 443 22.15 -6.68 11.95
N ARG A 444 21.04 -6.78 11.20
CA ARG A 444 20.29 -5.62 10.71
C ARG A 444 19.72 -4.81 11.86
N ILE A 445 19.70 -3.49 11.66
CA ILE A 445 19.18 -2.53 12.62
C ILE A 445 18.24 -1.56 11.91
N ILE A 446 17.15 -1.23 12.59
CA ILE A 446 16.27 -0.13 12.21
C ILE A 446 15.83 0.64 13.45
N ARG A 447 15.65 1.95 13.31
CA ARG A 447 15.23 2.84 14.38
C ARG A 447 13.88 3.45 14.03
N ALA A 448 12.89 3.19 14.87
CA ALA A 448 11.50 3.55 14.63
C ALA A 448 10.78 3.95 15.94
N SER A 449 9.66 4.65 15.82
CA SER A 449 8.82 4.98 16.97
C SER A 449 8.14 3.74 17.54
N ALA A 450 7.76 3.77 18.82
CA ALA A 450 7.08 2.65 19.52
C ALA A 450 5.89 2.08 18.75
N ASN A 451 5.08 2.93 18.13
CA ASN A 451 3.88 2.53 17.38
C ASN A 451 4.17 2.04 15.95
N HIS A 452 5.43 1.94 15.53
CA HIS A 452 5.75 1.54 14.16
C HIS A 452 5.49 0.06 13.89
N PRO A 453 4.65 -0.31 12.91
CA PRO A 453 4.35 -1.70 12.61
C PRO A 453 5.47 -2.37 11.81
N PHE A 454 5.78 -3.61 12.18
CA PHE A 454 6.63 -4.54 11.43
C PHE A 454 5.82 -5.79 11.08
N TYR A 455 6.12 -6.38 9.92
CA TYR A 455 5.37 -7.53 9.44
C TYR A 455 5.83 -8.81 10.14
N LYS A 456 4.97 -9.47 10.91
CA LYS A 456 5.15 -10.86 11.42
C LYS A 456 4.39 -11.83 10.52
N VAL A 457 4.64 -13.13 10.69
CA VAL A 457 3.86 -14.17 9.98
C VAL A 457 2.37 -14.10 10.32
N SER A 458 2.04 -13.65 11.54
CA SER A 458 0.68 -13.43 12.04
C SER A 458 0.09 -12.06 11.66
N GLY A 459 0.81 -11.25 10.87
CA GLY A 459 0.39 -9.90 10.47
C GLY A 459 1.20 -8.77 11.09
N TRP A 460 0.74 -7.53 10.87
CA TRP A 460 1.42 -6.32 11.32
C TRP A 460 1.40 -6.15 12.83
N THR A 461 2.57 -5.97 13.44
CA THR A 461 2.73 -5.81 14.90
C THR A 461 3.56 -4.58 15.19
N ARG A 462 3.09 -3.72 16.12
CA ARG A 462 3.81 -2.53 16.56
C ARG A 462 5.11 -2.89 17.27
N LEU A 463 6.13 -2.05 17.12
CA LEU A 463 7.43 -2.22 17.75
C LEU A 463 7.31 -2.41 19.27
N ASP A 464 6.48 -1.61 19.94
CA ASP A 464 6.24 -1.70 21.38
C ASP A 464 5.55 -2.99 21.86
N ARG A 465 5.04 -3.80 20.94
CA ARG A 465 4.48 -5.14 21.20
C ARG A 465 5.40 -6.26 20.77
N LEU A 466 6.53 -5.95 20.13
CA LEU A 466 7.54 -6.94 19.77
C LEU A 466 8.38 -7.29 20.99
N ASN A 467 8.75 -8.56 21.09
CA ASN A 467 9.65 -9.07 22.11
C ASN A 467 10.88 -9.73 21.47
N ALA A 468 11.97 -9.86 22.23
CA ALA A 468 13.08 -10.69 21.80
C ALA A 468 12.61 -12.14 21.56
N GLY A 469 13.05 -12.72 20.45
CA GLY A 469 12.58 -14.03 19.95
C GLY A 469 11.43 -13.96 18.94
N ASP A 470 10.76 -12.81 18.80
CA ASP A 470 9.79 -12.61 17.71
C ASP A 470 10.47 -12.59 16.35
N HIS A 471 9.75 -12.98 15.30
CA HIS A 471 10.28 -12.99 13.93
C HIS A 471 9.54 -11.97 13.06
N ILE A 472 10.30 -11.16 12.32
CA ILE A 472 9.76 -10.14 11.40
C ILE A 472 10.29 -10.31 9.98
N GLY A 473 9.55 -9.77 9.02
CA GLY A 473 9.81 -9.89 7.59
C GLY A 473 10.95 -9.01 7.09
N VAL A 474 11.94 -9.64 6.47
CA VAL A 474 13.12 -9.02 5.83
C VAL A 474 13.23 -9.54 4.41
N ALA A 475 13.77 -8.75 3.47
CA ALA A 475 13.98 -9.21 2.11
C ALA A 475 14.96 -10.41 2.04
N ARG A 476 14.66 -11.41 1.18
CA ARG A 476 15.60 -12.49 0.81
C ARG A 476 16.57 -12.09 -0.29
N GLU A 477 16.11 -11.21 -1.17
CA GLU A 477 16.86 -10.63 -2.27
C GLU A 477 16.33 -9.21 -2.51
N VAL A 478 17.23 -8.27 -2.75
CA VAL A 478 16.86 -6.91 -3.15
C VAL A 478 17.08 -6.78 -4.66
N VAL A 479 15.98 -6.94 -5.41
CA VAL A 479 16.00 -6.86 -6.87
C VAL A 479 15.86 -5.41 -7.31
N VAL A 480 16.86 -4.92 -8.04
CA VAL A 480 16.82 -3.61 -8.67
C VAL A 480 16.57 -3.77 -10.17
N GLY A 481 16.10 -2.72 -10.83
CA GLY A 481 15.92 -2.64 -12.28
C GLY A 481 17.25 -2.79 -13.03
N LYS A 482 17.27 -2.45 -14.32
CA LYS A 482 18.47 -2.60 -15.18
C LYS A 482 19.69 -1.75 -14.75
N GLY A 483 19.60 -1.02 -13.64
CA GLY A 483 20.63 -0.11 -13.14
C GLY A 483 20.73 1.12 -14.03
N ASP A 484 21.42 2.14 -13.53
CA ASP A 484 21.73 3.32 -14.33
C ASP A 484 22.80 2.95 -15.37
N THR A 485 22.41 2.88 -16.64
CA THR A 485 23.31 2.58 -17.77
C THR A 485 24.33 3.70 -18.02
N VAL A 486 24.10 4.89 -17.47
CA VAL A 486 24.95 6.08 -17.69
C VAL A 486 26.16 6.11 -16.74
N ARG A 487 26.06 5.52 -15.54
CA ARG A 487 27.10 5.58 -14.49
C ARG A 487 27.83 4.26 -14.26
N GLN A 488 28.12 3.54 -15.34
CA GLN A 488 28.86 2.28 -15.24
C GLN A 488 30.35 2.50 -14.94
N VAL A 489 30.87 1.72 -13.99
CA VAL A 489 32.29 1.67 -13.66
C VAL A 489 32.95 0.56 -14.49
N SER A 490 34.15 0.80 -15.02
CA SER A 490 34.89 -0.23 -15.77
C SER A 490 35.35 -1.36 -14.84
N ASP A 491 35.50 -2.56 -15.39
CA ASP A 491 35.94 -3.74 -14.62
C ASP A 491 37.30 -3.48 -13.95
N ASN A 492 38.21 -2.80 -14.64
CA ASN A 492 39.52 -2.41 -14.09
C ASN A 492 39.37 -1.46 -12.91
N ARG A 493 38.48 -0.45 -12.97
CA ARG A 493 38.20 0.42 -11.82
C ARG A 493 37.63 -0.36 -10.65
N LEU A 494 36.70 -1.28 -10.90
CA LEU A 494 36.12 -2.13 -9.84
C LEU A 494 37.20 -2.95 -9.14
N VAL A 495 38.12 -3.55 -9.91
CA VAL A 495 39.26 -4.32 -9.38
C VAL A 495 40.16 -3.43 -8.53
N VAL A 496 40.59 -2.27 -9.04
CA VAL A 496 41.48 -1.36 -8.30
C VAL A 496 40.80 -0.88 -7.01
N LEU A 497 39.55 -0.44 -7.09
CA LEU A 497 38.80 0.05 -5.94
C LEU A 497 38.62 -1.01 -4.86
N ALA A 498 38.23 -2.23 -5.24
CA ALA A 498 37.99 -3.32 -4.29
C ALA A 498 39.26 -3.65 -3.49
N HIS A 499 40.42 -3.72 -4.16
CA HIS A 499 41.69 -3.99 -3.47
C HIS A 499 42.19 -2.80 -2.65
N LEU A 500 41.94 -1.56 -3.11
CA LEU A 500 42.26 -0.39 -2.31
C LEU A 500 41.43 -0.34 -1.03
N ILE A 501 40.11 -0.57 -1.11
CA ILE A 501 39.24 -0.64 0.07
C ILE A 501 39.70 -1.73 1.04
N GLY A 502 40.10 -2.91 0.57
CA GLY A 502 40.67 -3.96 1.42
C GLY A 502 42.03 -3.60 2.02
N ASP A 503 43.11 -3.90 1.30
CA ASP A 503 44.49 -3.80 1.79
C ASP A 503 45.24 -2.54 1.28
N GLY A 504 44.52 -1.55 0.74
CA GLY A 504 45.13 -0.31 0.26
C GLY A 504 45.26 0.78 1.32
N CYS A 505 46.24 1.67 1.09
CA CYS A 505 46.41 2.93 1.79
C CYS A 505 46.25 4.10 0.82
N TYR A 506 45.33 5.00 1.14
CA TYR A 506 44.99 6.21 0.38
C TYR A 506 44.75 7.41 1.32
N LEU A 507 45.59 7.52 2.36
CA LEU A 507 45.62 8.66 3.29
C LEU A 507 46.32 9.87 2.66
N ALA A 508 45.92 11.08 3.05
CA ALA A 508 46.46 12.32 2.48
C ALA A 508 47.96 12.53 2.75
N ASP A 509 48.46 12.01 3.87
CA ASP A 509 49.84 12.12 4.34
C ASP A 509 50.71 10.91 4.00
N GLN A 510 50.17 9.90 3.29
CA GLN A 510 50.89 8.68 2.93
C GLN A 510 50.93 8.45 1.41
N PRO A 511 51.97 7.78 0.90
CA PRO A 511 51.99 7.37 -0.51
C PRO A 511 50.80 6.47 -0.83
N LEU A 512 50.14 6.68 -1.97
CA LEU A 512 49.12 5.75 -2.46
C LEU A 512 49.74 4.39 -2.79
N HIS A 513 49.35 3.35 -2.07
CA HIS A 513 49.87 2.00 -2.27
C HIS A 513 48.86 0.91 -1.91
N TYR A 514 49.07 -0.27 -2.48
CA TYR A 514 48.37 -1.52 -2.16
C TYR A 514 49.38 -2.58 -1.76
N THR A 515 49.03 -3.43 -0.79
CA THR A 515 49.98 -4.38 -0.23
C THR A 515 49.36 -5.74 -0.03
N ASN A 516 50.08 -6.79 -0.42
CA ASN A 516 49.62 -8.16 -0.25
C ASN A 516 50.79 -9.16 -0.26
N SER A 517 50.60 -10.34 0.34
CA SER A 517 51.57 -11.43 0.32
C SER A 517 51.63 -12.16 -1.03
N GLU A 518 50.54 -12.14 -1.81
CA GLU A 518 50.43 -12.88 -3.07
C GLU A 518 50.79 -12.00 -4.27
N MET A 519 51.84 -12.38 -5.01
CA MET A 519 52.25 -11.68 -6.24
C MET A 519 51.14 -11.67 -7.31
N GLU A 520 50.30 -12.71 -7.35
CA GLU A 520 49.17 -12.80 -8.27
C GLU A 520 48.18 -11.62 -8.09
N LEU A 521 47.84 -11.29 -6.85
CA LEU A 521 46.96 -10.17 -6.53
C LEU A 521 47.60 -8.82 -6.83
N ILE A 522 48.90 -8.66 -6.52
CA ILE A 522 49.68 -7.47 -6.86
C ILE A 522 49.65 -7.23 -8.37
N GLU A 523 49.85 -8.27 -9.17
CA GLU A 523 49.87 -8.17 -10.63
C GLU A 523 48.49 -7.87 -11.21
N ILE A 524 47.41 -8.42 -10.63
CA ILE A 524 46.02 -8.09 -11.00
C ILE A 524 45.77 -6.59 -10.81
N VAL A 525 46.10 -6.04 -9.64
CA VAL A 525 45.91 -4.60 -9.35
C VAL A 525 46.81 -3.76 -10.25
N ARG A 526 48.06 -4.18 -10.49
CA ARG A 526 49.00 -3.48 -11.37
C ARG A 526 48.44 -3.37 -12.78
N ARG A 527 47.99 -4.47 -13.38
CA ARG A 527 47.44 -4.49 -14.75
C ARG A 527 46.19 -3.63 -14.86
N ALA A 528 45.26 -3.76 -13.91
CA ALA A 528 44.05 -2.96 -13.89
C ALA A 528 44.35 -1.46 -13.75
N ALA A 529 45.29 -1.09 -12.88
CA ALA A 529 45.68 0.31 -12.68
C ALA A 529 46.41 0.91 -13.90
N VAL A 530 47.26 0.14 -14.57
CA VAL A 530 47.91 0.56 -15.82
C VAL A 530 46.89 0.75 -16.93
N ALA A 531 45.99 -0.21 -17.12
CA ALA A 531 44.98 -0.18 -18.18
C ALA A 531 44.02 1.01 -18.03
N GLU A 532 43.68 1.36 -16.79
CA GLU A 532 42.66 2.38 -16.52
C GLU A 532 43.21 3.78 -16.32
N PHE A 533 44.30 3.92 -15.55
CA PHE A 533 44.82 5.24 -15.14
C PHE A 533 46.12 5.62 -15.86
N THR A 534 46.62 4.75 -16.74
CA THR A 534 47.86 4.96 -17.51
C THR A 534 49.08 5.23 -16.64
N ILE A 535 49.04 4.82 -15.36
CA ILE A 535 50.16 5.00 -14.42
C ILE A 535 51.24 3.93 -14.63
N LYS A 536 52.42 4.17 -14.03
CA LYS A 536 53.52 3.20 -13.97
C LYS A 536 53.72 2.75 -12.52
N PRO A 537 53.00 1.72 -12.05
CA PRO A 537 53.16 1.23 -10.68
C PRO A 537 54.57 0.67 -10.43
N ARG A 538 55.05 0.79 -9.18
CA ARG A 538 56.33 0.24 -8.73
C ARG A 538 56.09 -0.85 -7.70
N ILE A 539 56.52 -2.07 -8.00
CA ILE A 539 56.53 -3.18 -7.04
C ILE A 539 57.82 -3.11 -6.22
N VAL A 540 57.70 -3.18 -4.89
CA VAL A 540 58.82 -3.25 -3.96
C VAL A 540 58.63 -4.49 -3.08
N PRO A 541 59.50 -5.52 -3.22
CA PRO A 541 59.42 -6.71 -2.38
C PRO A 541 59.85 -6.38 -0.95
N GLN A 542 59.17 -7.00 0.01
CA GLN A 542 59.51 -7.04 1.44
C GLN A 542 59.78 -8.50 1.83
N SER A 543 60.11 -8.76 3.09
CA SER A 543 60.45 -10.11 3.58
C SER A 543 59.38 -11.16 3.26
N ASN A 544 58.11 -10.86 3.54
CA ASN A 544 56.98 -11.80 3.40
C ASN A 544 55.80 -11.26 2.57
N TRP A 545 55.97 -10.10 1.91
CA TRP A 545 54.89 -9.40 1.23
C TRP A 545 55.43 -8.41 0.20
N TYR A 546 54.54 -7.81 -0.60
CA TYR A 546 54.90 -6.88 -1.66
C TYR A 546 54.14 -5.56 -1.50
N HIS A 547 54.84 -4.44 -1.70
CA HIS A 547 54.21 -3.13 -1.90
C HIS A 547 54.05 -2.83 -3.39
N LEU A 548 52.84 -2.47 -3.78
CA LEU A 548 52.54 -1.86 -5.06
C LEU A 548 52.30 -0.37 -4.87
N TYR A 549 53.31 0.45 -5.16
CA TYR A 549 53.16 1.91 -5.19
C TYR A 549 52.46 2.33 -6.49
N LEU A 550 51.51 3.26 -6.37
CA LEU A 550 50.69 3.76 -7.48
C LEU A 550 50.99 5.25 -7.72
N PRO A 551 52.18 5.61 -8.24
CA PRO A 551 52.58 7.00 -8.40
C PRO A 551 51.80 7.71 -9.50
N SER A 552 51.81 9.04 -9.45
CA SER A 552 51.26 9.89 -10.51
C SER A 552 52.09 9.77 -11.80
N VAL A 553 51.42 9.86 -12.96
CA VAL A 553 52.06 9.97 -14.29
C VAL A 553 52.83 11.28 -14.50
N TYR A 554 52.53 12.30 -13.71
CA TYR A 554 53.13 13.63 -13.80
C TYR A 554 53.58 14.15 -12.44
N LYS A 555 54.51 15.13 -12.45
CA LYS A 555 54.91 15.88 -11.25
C LYS A 555 53.68 16.58 -10.66
N LEU A 556 53.46 16.35 -9.37
CA LEU A 556 52.39 17.00 -8.62
C LEU A 556 52.76 18.48 -8.42
N ALA A 557 51.86 19.39 -8.80
CA ALA A 557 51.97 20.84 -8.62
C ALA A 557 50.67 21.36 -7.99
N ARG A 558 50.61 22.64 -7.60
CA ARG A 558 49.40 23.22 -6.97
C ARG A 558 48.16 22.97 -7.85
N GLY A 559 47.17 22.25 -7.30
CA GLY A 559 45.92 21.90 -7.98
C GLY A 559 45.95 20.61 -8.84
N ARG A 560 47.10 19.94 -9.03
CA ARG A 560 47.18 18.66 -9.75
C ARG A 560 47.36 17.49 -8.77
N ARG A 561 46.38 16.58 -8.74
CA ARG A 561 46.38 15.37 -7.90
C ARG A 561 46.71 14.11 -8.71
N ASN A 562 47.16 13.06 -8.05
CA ASN A 562 47.29 11.73 -8.66
C ASN A 562 45.94 11.31 -9.28
N PRO A 563 45.88 10.74 -10.51
CA PRO A 563 44.63 10.36 -11.16
C PRO A 563 43.72 9.46 -10.32
N ILE A 564 44.30 8.50 -9.59
CA ILE A 564 43.56 7.61 -8.70
C ILE A 564 43.06 8.39 -7.48
N VAL A 565 43.90 9.25 -6.89
CA VAL A 565 43.50 10.10 -5.75
C VAL A 565 42.34 11.02 -6.14
N LYS A 566 42.44 11.71 -7.28
CA LYS A 566 41.35 12.54 -7.81
C LYS A 566 40.07 11.72 -7.97
N TRP A 567 40.18 10.51 -8.51
CA TRP A 567 39.02 9.63 -8.65
C TRP A 567 38.43 9.21 -7.29
N LEU A 568 39.26 8.90 -6.29
CA LEU A 568 38.81 8.61 -4.93
C LEU A 568 38.16 9.82 -4.24
N ASP A 569 38.63 11.05 -4.54
CA ASP A 569 38.00 12.30 -4.10
C ASP A 569 36.60 12.45 -4.71
N ASP A 570 36.48 12.23 -6.02
CA ASP A 570 35.20 12.29 -6.74
C ASP A 570 34.20 11.26 -6.20
N LEU A 571 34.70 10.11 -5.71
CA LEU A 571 33.92 9.08 -5.01
C LEU A 571 33.64 9.41 -3.53
N GLY A 572 34.27 10.44 -2.98
CA GLY A 572 34.15 10.87 -1.59
C GLY A 572 34.77 9.91 -0.57
N ILE A 573 35.70 9.05 -0.99
CA ILE A 573 36.30 8.02 -0.11
C ILE A 573 37.80 8.19 0.12
N PHE A 574 38.43 9.23 -0.43
CA PHE A 574 39.83 9.55 -0.13
C PHE A 574 40.02 9.87 1.37
N ASP A 575 41.22 9.63 1.89
CA ASP A 575 41.63 9.92 3.27
C ASP A 575 40.86 9.18 4.37
N GLN A 576 40.37 7.96 4.09
CA GLN A 576 39.70 7.13 5.10
C GLN A 576 40.69 6.22 5.83
N ARG A 577 40.58 6.20 7.16
CA ARG A 577 41.22 5.17 8.00
C ARG A 577 40.43 3.87 7.96
N SER A 578 41.05 2.76 8.40
CA SER A 578 40.44 1.41 8.32
C SER A 578 39.03 1.28 8.93
N ARG A 579 38.68 2.11 9.93
CA ARG A 579 37.36 2.11 10.58
C ARG A 579 36.32 3.01 9.90
N GLU A 580 36.77 3.91 9.03
CA GLU A 580 35.94 4.85 8.28
C GLU A 580 35.68 4.38 6.85
N LYS A 581 36.40 3.32 6.43
CA LYS A 581 36.27 2.70 5.11
C LYS A 581 34.80 2.39 4.83
N ARG A 582 34.36 2.74 3.63
CA ARG A 582 33.01 2.44 3.12
C ARG A 582 33.04 2.20 1.61
N ILE A 583 32.05 1.46 1.13
CA ILE A 583 31.79 1.28 -0.30
C ILE A 583 31.14 2.57 -0.84
N PRO A 584 31.68 3.18 -1.91
CA PRO A 584 31.09 4.38 -2.51
C PRO A 584 29.78 4.07 -3.23
N GLU A 585 28.88 5.06 -3.30
CA GLU A 585 27.51 4.88 -3.82
C GLU A 585 27.46 4.38 -5.26
N VAL A 586 28.46 4.72 -6.09
CA VAL A 586 28.56 4.25 -7.48
C VAL A 586 28.51 2.72 -7.62
N ILE A 587 28.96 1.97 -6.60
CA ILE A 587 28.94 0.50 -6.62
C ILE A 587 27.54 -0.07 -6.46
N PHE A 588 26.68 0.62 -5.70
CA PHE A 588 25.28 0.22 -5.53
C PHE A 588 24.45 0.43 -6.80
N LEU A 589 24.93 1.27 -7.73
CA LEU A 589 24.30 1.49 -9.03
C LEU A 589 24.65 0.42 -10.09
N GLN A 590 25.64 -0.44 -9.82
CA GLN A 590 26.13 -1.40 -10.81
C GLN A 590 25.21 -2.62 -10.97
N SER A 591 25.33 -3.31 -12.10
CA SER A 591 24.62 -4.56 -12.39
C SER A 591 25.05 -5.70 -11.45
N LYS A 592 24.28 -6.79 -11.41
CA LYS A 592 24.60 -7.95 -10.55
C LYS A 592 25.99 -8.53 -10.86
N GLU A 593 26.37 -8.56 -12.12
CA GLU A 593 27.67 -9.09 -12.58
C GLU A 593 28.83 -8.23 -12.09
N LYS A 594 28.68 -6.90 -12.18
CA LYS A 594 29.70 -5.96 -11.71
C LYS A 594 29.80 -5.89 -10.18
N VAL A 595 28.67 -5.98 -9.48
CA VAL A 595 28.65 -6.13 -8.02
C VAL A 595 29.35 -7.42 -7.60
N ALA A 596 29.08 -8.53 -8.28
CA ALA A 596 29.75 -9.80 -8.04
C ALA A 596 31.27 -9.72 -8.29
N LEU A 597 31.70 -9.07 -9.38
CA LEU A 597 33.11 -8.84 -9.69
C LEU A 597 33.79 -7.98 -8.61
N PHE A 598 33.15 -6.88 -8.18
CA PHE A 598 33.64 -6.03 -7.11
C PHE A 598 33.80 -6.82 -5.81
N LEU A 599 32.77 -7.55 -5.39
CA LEU A 599 32.80 -8.38 -4.19
C LEU A 599 33.85 -9.48 -4.29
N LYS A 600 34.05 -10.12 -5.44
CA LYS A 600 35.08 -11.14 -5.66
C LYS A 600 36.48 -10.62 -5.34
N HIS A 601 36.80 -9.44 -5.84
CA HIS A 601 38.10 -8.80 -5.58
C HIS A 601 38.21 -8.26 -4.17
N LEU A 602 37.14 -7.68 -3.61
CA LEU A 602 37.13 -7.23 -2.22
C LEU A 602 37.35 -8.41 -1.27
N TRP A 603 36.68 -9.53 -1.50
CA TRP A 603 36.81 -10.74 -0.69
C TRP A 603 38.17 -11.42 -0.82
N SER A 604 38.93 -11.12 -1.88
CA SER A 604 40.30 -11.65 -2.05
C SER A 604 41.29 -11.00 -1.07
N THR A 605 40.97 -9.80 -0.55
CA THR A 605 41.76 -9.06 0.46
C THR A 605 41.53 -9.59 1.88
N ASP A 606 40.72 -8.93 2.71
CA ASP A 606 40.41 -9.33 4.09
C ASP A 606 39.39 -10.48 4.22
N GLY A 607 38.96 -11.07 3.11
CA GLY A 607 38.02 -12.19 3.11
C GLY A 607 38.70 -13.53 3.42
N CYS A 608 37.91 -14.44 3.99
CA CYS A 608 38.34 -15.77 4.39
C CYS A 608 37.46 -16.84 3.73
N VAL A 609 38.12 -17.84 3.14
CA VAL A 609 37.52 -19.13 2.76
C VAL A 609 38.36 -20.21 3.44
N HIS A 610 37.85 -20.73 4.54
CA HIS A 610 38.56 -21.71 5.36
C HIS A 610 37.81 -23.03 5.41
N ILE A 611 38.54 -24.11 5.12
CA ILE A 611 38.06 -25.48 5.21
C ILE A 611 38.70 -26.09 6.46
N ASN A 612 37.87 -26.50 7.40
CA ASN A 612 38.31 -27.28 8.55
C ASN A 612 37.87 -28.73 8.38
N SER A 613 38.84 -29.60 8.13
CA SER A 613 38.63 -31.04 7.94
C SER A 613 38.78 -31.85 9.23
N LYS A 614 39.03 -31.21 10.39
CA LYS A 614 39.13 -31.90 11.69
C LYS A 614 37.74 -32.03 12.34
N GLY A 615 37.20 -33.26 12.40
CA GLY A 615 35.96 -33.58 13.13
C GLY A 615 34.96 -34.46 12.33
N LYS A 616 33.67 -34.43 12.73
CA LYS A 616 32.55 -35.18 12.10
C LYS A 616 32.15 -34.65 10.70
N GLY A 617 33.13 -34.42 9.82
CA GLY A 617 32.94 -33.91 8.45
C GLY A 617 33.52 -32.51 8.20
N PRO A 618 33.66 -32.11 6.92
CA PRO A 618 34.26 -30.83 6.53
C PRO A 618 33.38 -29.65 6.97
N LYS A 619 33.97 -28.69 7.68
CA LYS A 619 33.31 -27.43 8.06
C LYS A 619 33.90 -26.28 7.26
N ILE A 620 33.05 -25.58 6.52
CA ILE A 620 33.47 -24.48 5.66
C ILE A 620 33.02 -23.16 6.28
N ARG A 621 33.96 -22.23 6.40
CA ARG A 621 33.74 -20.87 6.90
C ARG A 621 34.07 -19.87 5.80
N ILE A 622 33.07 -19.09 5.42
CA ILE A 622 33.20 -17.98 4.47
C ILE A 622 32.79 -16.70 5.20
N TYR A 623 33.71 -15.76 5.34
CA TYR A 623 33.44 -14.47 5.97
C TYR A 623 34.35 -13.37 5.46
N TYR A 624 33.94 -12.12 5.66
CA TYR A 624 34.75 -10.92 5.42
C TYR A 624 34.79 -10.10 6.70
N ALA A 625 35.99 -9.66 7.12
CA ALA A 625 36.20 -8.96 8.38
C ALA A 625 36.74 -7.54 8.16
N SER A 626 36.28 -6.57 8.95
CA SER A 626 36.76 -5.20 8.91
C SER A 626 36.55 -4.49 10.25
N GLY A 627 37.36 -3.47 10.53
CA GLY A 627 37.13 -2.56 11.65
C GLY A 627 35.95 -1.60 11.41
N SER A 628 35.54 -1.41 10.14
CA SER A 628 34.39 -0.57 9.78
C SER A 628 33.10 -1.38 9.78
N ARG A 629 32.19 -1.07 10.71
CA ARG A 629 30.84 -1.64 10.72
C ARG A 629 30.06 -1.30 9.45
N GLN A 630 30.16 -0.06 8.99
CA GLN A 630 29.45 0.42 7.81
C GLN A 630 29.85 -0.37 6.56
N LEU A 631 31.15 -0.65 6.38
CA LEU A 631 31.64 -1.50 5.28
C LEU A 631 31.03 -2.90 5.34
N ILE A 632 30.97 -3.50 6.53
CA ILE A 632 30.40 -4.85 6.70
C ILE A 632 28.89 -4.88 6.39
N GLU A 633 28.13 -3.90 6.84
CA GLU A 633 26.69 -3.77 6.51
C GLU A 633 26.48 -3.55 5.01
N GLN A 634 27.33 -2.74 4.38
CA GLN A 634 27.33 -2.51 2.93
C GLN A 634 27.67 -3.77 2.13
N VAL A 635 28.65 -4.56 2.57
CA VAL A 635 28.97 -5.87 1.99
C VAL A 635 27.80 -6.84 2.12
N ALA A 636 27.17 -6.91 3.30
CA ALA A 636 26.00 -7.76 3.52
C ALA A 636 24.82 -7.35 2.61
N HIS A 637 24.61 -6.06 2.41
CA HIS A 637 23.59 -5.53 1.49
C HIS A 637 23.90 -5.87 0.02
N LEU A 638 25.15 -5.73 -0.44
CA LEU A 638 25.52 -6.11 -1.81
C LEU A 638 25.37 -7.61 -2.05
N LEU A 639 25.70 -8.46 -1.05
CA LEU A 639 25.42 -9.89 -1.11
C LEU A 639 23.91 -10.16 -1.22
N LEU A 640 23.08 -9.41 -0.48
CA LEU A 640 21.63 -9.53 -0.54
C LEU A 640 21.08 -9.21 -1.93
N ARG A 641 21.66 -8.26 -2.66
CA ARG A 641 21.32 -7.98 -4.07
C ARG A 641 21.64 -9.13 -5.02
N LEU A 642 22.56 -10.02 -4.64
CA LEU A 642 22.87 -11.26 -5.36
C LEU A 642 22.07 -12.46 -4.84
N GLY A 643 21.11 -12.24 -3.94
CA GLY A 643 20.33 -13.29 -3.31
C GLY A 643 21.14 -14.17 -2.35
N ILE A 644 22.28 -13.65 -1.84
CA ILE A 644 23.14 -14.30 -0.86
C ILE A 644 22.91 -13.64 0.50
N ARG A 645 22.46 -14.41 1.48
CA ARG A 645 22.29 -13.88 2.85
C ARG A 645 23.58 -13.97 3.64
N ALA A 646 23.93 -12.86 4.28
CA ALA A 646 25.04 -12.79 5.22
C ALA A 646 24.56 -12.30 6.58
N ARG A 647 25.19 -12.79 7.63
CA ARG A 647 25.01 -12.34 9.01
C ARG A 647 26.13 -11.38 9.40
N VAL A 648 25.77 -10.20 9.89
CA VAL A 648 26.68 -9.24 10.48
C VAL A 648 26.83 -9.53 11.97
N THR A 649 28.06 -9.73 12.43
CA THR A 649 28.39 -9.94 13.84
C THR A 649 29.65 -9.15 14.19
N SER A 650 29.91 -8.95 15.48
CA SER A 650 31.21 -8.47 15.95
C SER A 650 31.93 -9.56 16.73
N THR A 651 33.25 -9.45 16.80
CA THR A 651 34.10 -10.25 17.70
C THR A 651 34.98 -9.32 18.51
N LYS A 652 35.08 -9.60 19.81
CA LYS A 652 36.03 -8.95 20.72
C LYS A 652 37.24 -9.87 20.87
N LYS A 653 38.43 -9.39 20.53
CA LYS A 653 39.67 -9.98 21.03
C LYS A 653 39.99 -9.30 22.36
N ASN A 654 40.29 -10.09 23.41
CA ASN A 654 40.64 -9.56 24.74
C ASN A 654 41.61 -8.37 24.63
N GLY A 655 41.17 -7.18 25.05
CA GLY A 655 41.97 -5.94 25.03
C GLY A 655 41.94 -5.11 23.74
N ASN A 656 41.35 -5.59 22.64
CA ASN A 656 41.24 -4.87 21.37
C ASN A 656 39.79 -4.45 21.06
N GLU A 657 39.64 -3.35 20.32
CA GLU A 657 38.37 -2.83 19.81
C GLU A 657 37.66 -3.82 18.87
N ASP A 658 36.34 -3.67 18.73
CA ASP A 658 35.45 -4.58 17.99
C ASP A 658 35.86 -4.74 16.50
N MET A 659 36.02 -5.98 16.05
CA MET A 659 36.11 -6.33 14.63
C MET A 659 34.75 -6.85 14.15
N TRP A 660 34.23 -6.24 13.08
CA TRP A 660 32.96 -6.60 12.45
C TRP A 660 33.18 -7.62 11.35
N ILE A 661 32.22 -8.53 11.20
CA ILE A 661 32.33 -9.67 10.28
C ILE A 661 30.99 -9.89 9.57
N ALA A 662 31.03 -9.95 8.23
CA ALA A 662 29.93 -10.50 7.41
C ALA A 662 30.19 -11.99 7.19
N VAL A 663 29.32 -12.86 7.69
CA VAL A 663 29.47 -14.32 7.61
C VAL A 663 28.43 -14.90 6.66
N VAL A 664 28.86 -15.66 5.67
CA VAL A 664 28.00 -16.46 4.78
C VAL A 664 27.87 -17.86 5.38
N GLN A 665 26.68 -18.14 5.94
CA GLN A 665 26.39 -19.38 6.67
C GLN A 665 25.35 -20.21 5.90
N GLY A 666 25.40 -21.52 6.12
CA GLY A 666 24.48 -22.45 5.48
C GLY A 666 24.95 -22.89 4.09
N LYS A 667 24.65 -24.15 3.73
CA LYS A 667 25.07 -24.75 2.46
C LYS A 667 24.59 -23.92 1.27
N ILE A 668 23.32 -23.51 1.27
CA ILE A 668 22.72 -22.79 0.15
C ILE A 668 23.45 -21.47 -0.12
N GLU A 669 23.63 -20.64 0.92
CA GLU A 669 24.26 -19.32 0.75
C GLU A 669 25.75 -19.44 0.41
N GLN A 670 26.46 -20.41 0.99
CA GLN A 670 27.87 -20.67 0.68
C GLN A 670 28.04 -21.16 -0.77
N VAL A 671 27.15 -22.02 -1.26
CA VAL A 671 27.14 -22.46 -2.66
C VAL A 671 26.91 -21.29 -3.60
N LYS A 672 25.88 -20.46 -3.35
CA LYS A 672 25.60 -19.26 -4.14
C LYS A 672 26.79 -18.31 -4.14
N PHE A 673 27.42 -18.07 -2.99
CA PHE A 673 28.60 -17.21 -2.89
C PHE A 673 29.76 -17.72 -3.76
N LEU A 674 30.10 -19.01 -3.66
CA LEU A 674 31.21 -19.58 -4.42
C LEU A 674 30.95 -19.60 -5.93
N GLN A 675 29.68 -19.74 -6.35
CA GLN A 675 29.29 -19.73 -7.76
C GLN A 675 29.21 -18.33 -8.36
N LEU A 676 28.57 -17.39 -7.67
CA LEU A 676 28.29 -16.05 -8.19
C LEU A 676 29.45 -15.07 -7.93
N VAL A 677 30.07 -15.13 -6.76
CA VAL A 677 31.12 -14.19 -6.33
C VAL A 677 32.50 -14.83 -6.44
N GLY A 678 32.74 -15.90 -5.68
CA GLY A 678 34.05 -16.54 -5.60
C GLY A 678 35.16 -15.63 -5.04
N VAL A 679 36.41 -16.06 -5.21
CA VAL A 679 37.62 -15.34 -4.77
C VAL A 679 38.77 -15.62 -5.75
N VAL A 680 39.80 -14.77 -5.73
CA VAL A 680 41.00 -14.87 -6.59
C VAL A 680 42.22 -15.26 -5.75
N GLY A 681 43.32 -15.64 -6.39
CA GLY A 681 44.57 -16.04 -5.74
C GLY A 681 44.51 -17.43 -5.10
N GLU A 682 45.33 -17.67 -4.08
CA GLU A 682 45.38 -18.92 -3.31
C GLU A 682 44.01 -19.26 -2.69
N LYS A 683 43.28 -18.24 -2.25
CA LYS A 683 41.90 -18.39 -1.72
C LYS A 683 40.95 -18.91 -2.79
N GLY A 684 41.15 -18.54 -4.06
CA GLY A 684 40.44 -19.08 -5.22
C GLY A 684 40.58 -20.60 -5.33
N ARG A 685 41.79 -21.13 -5.11
CA ARG A 685 42.03 -22.58 -5.13
C ARG A 685 41.25 -23.28 -4.02
N ARG A 686 41.26 -22.72 -2.80
CA ARG A 686 40.46 -23.21 -1.66
C ARG A 686 38.96 -23.10 -1.91
N ALA A 687 38.49 -22.08 -2.62
CA ALA A 687 37.08 -21.93 -2.96
C ALA A 687 36.58 -23.08 -3.86
N ILE A 688 37.39 -23.52 -4.82
CA ILE A 688 37.08 -24.68 -5.68
C ILE A 688 36.97 -25.96 -4.83
N GLU A 689 37.89 -26.16 -3.89
CA GLU A 689 37.86 -27.30 -2.96
C GLU A 689 36.62 -27.24 -2.05
N ALA A 690 36.33 -26.08 -1.47
CA ALA A 690 35.15 -25.85 -0.64
C ALA A 690 33.86 -26.16 -1.40
N MET A 691 33.76 -25.76 -2.67
CA MET A 691 32.62 -26.05 -3.55
C MET A 691 32.38 -27.56 -3.69
N LYS A 692 33.45 -28.34 -3.90
CA LYS A 692 33.36 -29.81 -4.00
C LYS A 692 32.88 -30.43 -2.69
N LEU A 693 33.45 -29.99 -1.56
CA LEU A 693 33.08 -30.51 -0.24
C LEU A 693 31.64 -30.17 0.15
N LEU A 694 31.12 -28.99 -0.20
CA LEU A 694 29.72 -28.62 0.02
C LEU A 694 28.75 -29.56 -0.69
N GLY A 695 29.14 -30.14 -1.83
CA GLY A 695 28.34 -31.11 -2.56
C GLY A 695 27.90 -32.30 -1.68
N GLY A 696 28.82 -32.79 -0.84
CA GLY A 696 28.59 -33.93 0.07
C GLY A 696 27.97 -33.58 1.43
N ILE A 697 27.78 -32.29 1.76
CA ILE A 697 27.18 -31.88 3.03
C ILE A 697 25.65 -31.89 2.92
N THR A 698 24.95 -32.54 3.85
CA THR A 698 23.49 -32.46 3.95
C THR A 698 23.08 -31.07 4.44
N GLU A 699 22.10 -30.47 3.75
CA GLU A 699 21.56 -29.16 4.11
C GLU A 699 20.92 -29.18 5.50
N ASN A 700 21.14 -28.12 6.29
CA ASN A 700 20.46 -27.96 7.58
C ASN A 700 19.01 -27.51 7.34
N PRO A 701 17.99 -28.32 7.70
CA PRO A 701 16.58 -27.97 7.46
C PRO A 701 16.07 -26.84 8.34
N ASN A 702 16.88 -26.31 9.27
CA ASN A 702 16.53 -25.21 10.16
C ASN A 702 17.08 -23.85 9.69
N ASP A 703 17.62 -23.77 8.48
CA ASP A 703 18.05 -22.54 7.83
C ASP A 703 16.90 -22.01 6.94
N ASP A 704 16.54 -20.72 7.06
CA ASP A 704 15.38 -20.11 6.37
C ASP A 704 14.03 -20.80 6.64
N VAL A 705 13.57 -20.68 7.89
CA VAL A 705 12.31 -21.27 8.36
C VAL A 705 11.20 -20.23 8.46
N VAL A 706 9.97 -20.65 8.18
CA VAL A 706 8.76 -19.92 8.54
C VAL A 706 8.52 -20.09 10.05
N PRO A 707 8.20 -19.01 10.80
CA PRO A 707 8.04 -19.05 12.24
C PRO A 707 6.99 -20.07 12.70
N LYS A 708 7.16 -20.57 13.94
CA LYS A 708 6.35 -21.68 14.50
C LYS A 708 4.86 -21.35 14.62
N GLU A 709 4.50 -20.08 14.62
CA GLU A 709 3.14 -19.56 14.71
C GLU A 709 2.24 -20.11 13.59
N VAL A 710 2.82 -20.46 12.43
CA VAL A 710 2.08 -21.08 11.31
C VAL A 710 1.50 -22.46 11.65
N TRP A 711 2.01 -23.14 12.70
CA TRP A 711 1.47 -24.46 13.11
C TRP A 711 0.00 -24.39 13.53
N GLY A 712 -0.46 -23.24 14.07
CA GLY A 712 -1.88 -23.04 14.37
C GLY A 712 -2.75 -23.15 13.12
N GLU A 713 -2.38 -22.42 12.06
CA GLU A 713 -3.06 -22.45 10.76
C GLU A 713 -3.04 -23.84 10.12
N ILE A 714 -1.92 -24.56 10.23
CA ILE A 714 -1.77 -25.93 9.70
C ILE A 714 -2.67 -26.92 10.45
N GLU A 715 -2.76 -26.82 11.77
CA GLU A 715 -3.63 -27.69 12.57
C GLU A 715 -5.11 -27.43 12.29
N ASP A 716 -5.50 -26.17 12.10
CA ASP A 716 -6.87 -25.83 11.72
C ASP A 716 -7.23 -26.35 10.32
N ALA A 717 -6.31 -26.23 9.36
CA ALA A 717 -6.46 -26.82 8.03
C ALA A 717 -6.53 -28.35 8.07
N ARG A 718 -5.68 -28.99 8.89
CA ARG A 718 -5.70 -30.45 9.10
C ARG A 718 -7.04 -30.93 9.65
N ARG A 719 -7.58 -30.22 10.66
CA ARG A 719 -8.88 -30.53 11.27
C ARG A 719 -10.03 -30.38 10.27
N ARG A 720 -10.05 -29.30 9.47
CA ARG A 720 -11.03 -29.11 8.39
C ARG A 720 -10.96 -30.21 7.33
N ALA A 721 -9.77 -30.71 7.04
CA ALA A 721 -9.57 -31.83 6.12
C ALA A 721 -9.92 -33.22 6.72
N GLY A 722 -10.35 -33.28 7.98
CA GLY A 722 -10.73 -34.52 8.67
C GLY A 722 -9.58 -35.50 8.92
N LEU A 723 -8.33 -35.06 8.78
CA LEU A 723 -7.15 -35.93 8.93
C LEU A 723 -6.75 -36.03 10.38
N THR A 724 -6.46 -37.23 10.88
CA THR A 724 -5.78 -37.40 12.17
C THR A 724 -4.31 -36.96 12.07
N THR A 725 -3.67 -36.60 13.20
CA THR A 725 -2.24 -36.25 13.22
C THR A 725 -1.36 -37.39 12.68
N ARG A 726 -1.77 -38.65 12.94
CA ARG A 726 -1.05 -39.83 12.45
C ARG A 726 -1.14 -40.00 10.94
N GLU A 727 -2.32 -39.79 10.35
CA GLU A 727 -2.51 -39.83 8.90
C GLU A 727 -1.80 -38.67 8.21
N PHE A 728 -1.87 -37.47 8.77
CA PHE A 728 -1.18 -36.29 8.26
C PHE A 728 0.34 -36.51 8.19
N HIS A 729 0.95 -36.99 9.28
CA HIS A 729 2.38 -37.33 9.29
C HIS A 729 2.72 -38.45 8.31
N LYS A 730 1.86 -39.47 8.19
CA LYS A 730 2.05 -40.56 7.21
C LYS A 730 2.05 -40.04 5.77
N ARG A 731 1.13 -39.13 5.41
CA ARG A 731 1.05 -38.52 4.07
C ARG A 731 2.26 -37.65 3.74
N LEU A 732 2.92 -37.08 4.74
CA LEU A 732 4.13 -36.27 4.59
C LEU A 732 5.44 -37.08 4.61
N ASP A 733 5.34 -38.40 4.77
CA ASP A 733 6.47 -39.31 4.99
C ASP A 733 7.29 -38.90 6.24
N TRP A 734 6.59 -38.56 7.32
CA TRP A 734 7.19 -38.17 8.60
C TRP A 734 6.97 -39.24 9.67
N ALA A 735 8.03 -39.50 10.45
CA ALA A 735 7.88 -40.23 11.70
C ALA A 735 6.88 -39.51 12.62
N TYR A 736 5.97 -40.27 13.21
CA TYR A 736 4.98 -39.74 14.13
C TYR A 736 5.66 -39.15 15.37
N SER A 737 5.40 -37.87 15.64
CA SER A 737 6.06 -37.11 16.71
C SER A 737 5.09 -36.31 17.58
N GLY A 738 3.78 -36.62 17.51
CA GLY A 738 2.75 -35.80 18.15
C GLY A 738 2.90 -34.31 17.81
N THR A 739 2.81 -33.44 18.82
CA THR A 739 2.94 -31.98 18.70
C THR A 739 4.36 -31.45 18.91
N GLN A 740 5.37 -32.30 19.14
CA GLN A 740 6.74 -31.82 19.43
C GLN A 740 7.32 -30.93 18.32
N ARG A 741 6.92 -31.16 17.06
CA ARG A 741 7.36 -30.35 15.91
C ARG A 741 6.84 -28.91 15.96
N HIS A 742 5.76 -28.64 16.70
CA HIS A 742 5.12 -27.33 16.79
C HIS A 742 5.98 -26.30 17.52
N ASN A 743 6.99 -26.76 18.26
CA ASN A 743 7.93 -25.90 18.98
C ASN A 743 9.01 -25.30 18.07
N SER A 744 9.06 -25.69 16.80
CA SER A 744 10.07 -25.27 15.83
C SER A 744 9.45 -24.67 14.57
N GLY A 745 10.17 -23.75 13.94
CA GLY A 745 9.80 -23.23 12.62
C GLY A 745 9.82 -24.32 11.54
N ILE A 746 9.17 -24.03 10.41
CA ILE A 746 9.00 -24.97 9.30
C ILE A 746 9.84 -24.50 8.11
N SER A 747 10.71 -25.35 7.58
CA SER A 747 11.40 -25.01 6.33
C SER A 747 10.44 -24.92 5.15
N ARG A 748 10.76 -24.05 4.21
CA ARG A 748 9.97 -23.86 2.97
C ARG A 748 9.70 -25.16 2.23
N LYS A 749 10.72 -26.03 2.10
CA LYS A 749 10.58 -27.35 1.46
C LYS A 749 9.56 -28.24 2.17
N ARG A 750 9.52 -28.20 3.51
CA ARG A 750 8.51 -28.92 4.30
C ARG A 750 7.14 -28.28 4.14
N LEU A 751 7.05 -26.96 4.15
CA LEU A 751 5.80 -26.24 3.98
C LEU A 751 5.17 -26.48 2.60
N LEU A 752 5.98 -26.62 1.54
CA LEU A 752 5.51 -27.05 0.22
C LEU A 752 4.92 -28.48 0.24
N LYS A 753 5.55 -29.41 0.97
CA LYS A 753 4.97 -30.75 1.17
C LYS A 753 3.65 -30.69 1.94
N ILE A 754 3.57 -29.82 2.95
CA ILE A 754 2.31 -29.58 3.69
C ILE A 754 1.24 -29.06 2.73
N HIS A 755 1.55 -28.09 1.88
CA HIS A 755 0.63 -27.58 0.87
C HIS A 755 0.13 -28.67 -0.10
N GLN A 756 0.98 -29.64 -0.48
CA GLN A 756 0.56 -30.78 -1.31
C GLN A 756 -0.48 -31.68 -0.63
N VAL A 757 -0.48 -31.74 0.70
CA VAL A 757 -1.44 -32.54 1.49
C VAL A 757 -2.65 -31.71 1.91
N LEU A 758 -2.45 -30.42 2.19
CA LEU A 758 -3.43 -29.43 2.61
C LEU A 758 -3.37 -28.24 1.63
N PRO A 759 -4.17 -28.23 0.55
CA PRO A 759 -4.03 -27.31 -0.58
C PRO A 759 -4.56 -25.89 -0.27
N GLU A 760 -4.03 -25.28 0.78
CA GLU A 760 -4.29 -23.90 1.19
C GLU A 760 -3.30 -22.96 0.48
N LYS A 761 -3.81 -21.90 -0.17
CA LYS A 761 -2.99 -20.90 -0.86
C LYS A 761 -1.93 -20.29 0.07
N ARG A 762 -2.31 -20.02 1.32
CA ARG A 762 -1.44 -19.41 2.35
C ARG A 762 -0.13 -20.17 2.57
N PHE A 763 -0.15 -21.51 2.56
CA PHE A 763 1.06 -22.32 2.76
C PHE A 763 2.00 -22.25 1.55
N PHE A 764 1.44 -22.19 0.34
CA PHE A 764 2.21 -21.98 -0.87
C PHE A 764 2.86 -20.59 -0.89
N ASP A 765 2.09 -19.54 -0.56
CA ASP A 765 2.58 -18.17 -0.51
C ASP A 765 3.73 -18.04 0.51
N LEU A 766 3.56 -18.57 1.73
CA LEU A 766 4.60 -18.55 2.76
C LEU A 766 5.86 -19.30 2.34
N ALA A 767 5.72 -20.44 1.65
CA ALA A 767 6.86 -21.22 1.23
C ALA A 767 7.61 -20.57 0.05
N SER A 768 6.88 -20.00 -0.90
CA SER A 768 7.43 -19.37 -2.10
C SER A 768 7.80 -17.90 -1.91
N SER A 769 7.51 -17.29 -0.76
CA SER A 769 7.72 -15.86 -0.48
C SER A 769 9.16 -15.37 -0.66
N ASP A 770 9.27 -14.07 -0.93
CA ASP A 770 10.55 -13.34 -1.03
C ASP A 770 11.00 -12.78 0.34
N ILE A 771 10.29 -13.17 1.42
CA ILE A 771 10.48 -12.68 2.78
C ILE A 771 11.18 -13.71 3.64
N TYR A 772 12.31 -13.33 4.23
CA TYR A 772 13.02 -14.05 5.28
C TYR A 772 12.50 -13.59 6.64
N TRP A 773 12.26 -14.55 7.52
CA TRP A 773 11.79 -14.29 8.87
C TRP A 773 12.98 -14.21 9.81
N ASP A 774 13.38 -13.00 10.15
CA ASP A 774 14.54 -12.74 10.99
C ASP A 774 14.13 -12.49 12.44
N GLU A 775 14.92 -13.02 13.36
CA GLU A 775 14.61 -13.02 14.79
C GLU A 775 15.04 -11.69 15.42
N VAL A 776 14.14 -11.08 16.19
CA VAL A 776 14.42 -9.91 17.03
C VAL A 776 15.29 -10.34 18.20
N VAL A 777 16.48 -9.75 18.33
CA VAL A 777 17.43 -10.07 19.41
C VAL A 777 17.35 -9.03 20.52
N GLU A 778 17.16 -7.77 20.15
CA GLU A 778 17.30 -6.65 21.08
C GLU A 778 16.45 -5.46 20.62
N ILE A 779 15.76 -4.82 21.57
CA ILE A 779 15.02 -3.57 21.40
C ILE A 779 15.55 -2.60 22.46
N THR A 780 16.11 -1.48 22.04
CA THR A 780 16.72 -0.49 22.96
C THR A 780 16.13 0.89 22.75
N ASP A 781 15.79 1.57 23.82
CA ASP A 781 15.37 2.98 23.77
C ASP A 781 16.57 3.87 23.42
N ARG A 782 16.37 4.78 22.46
CA ARG A 782 17.37 5.73 21.97
C ARG A 782 16.99 7.18 22.23
N GLY A 783 15.94 7.43 23.02
CA GLY A 783 15.48 8.77 23.34
C GLY A 783 14.73 9.43 22.19
N GLU A 784 14.65 10.77 22.20
CA GLU A 784 13.91 11.51 21.18
C GLU A 784 14.79 11.90 19.98
N MET A 785 14.29 11.64 18.77
CA MET A 785 14.94 12.02 17.53
C MET A 785 13.90 12.55 16.54
N GLU A 786 14.37 13.26 15.51
CA GLU A 786 13.53 13.61 14.37
C GLU A 786 13.14 12.36 13.58
N VAL A 787 11.86 12.29 13.23
CA VAL A 787 11.28 11.14 12.57
C VAL A 787 10.58 11.53 11.28
N PHE A 788 10.58 10.60 10.36
CA PHE A 788 10.10 10.73 9.00
C PHE A 788 9.15 9.60 8.70
N ASP A 789 8.28 9.83 7.74
CA ASP A 789 7.33 8.83 7.29
C ASP A 789 7.12 9.00 5.78
N ALA A 790 6.68 7.92 5.15
CA ALA A 790 6.51 7.85 3.70
C ALA A 790 5.20 7.17 3.33
N THR A 791 4.56 7.71 2.30
CA THR A 791 3.32 7.17 1.73
C THR A 791 3.64 6.40 0.46
N VAL A 792 3.29 5.13 0.44
CA VAL A 792 3.33 4.25 -0.73
C VAL A 792 1.90 3.81 -1.03
N PRO A 793 1.27 4.34 -2.08
CA PRO A 793 -0.07 3.92 -2.51
C PRO A 793 -0.09 2.45 -2.95
N GLY A 794 -1.26 1.80 -2.85
CA GLY A 794 -1.42 0.40 -3.23
C GLY A 794 -1.07 -0.55 -2.09
N HIS A 795 0.17 -1.07 -2.07
CA HIS A 795 0.59 -2.12 -1.12
C HIS A 795 0.71 -1.67 0.34
N ALA A 796 0.72 -0.36 0.59
CA ALA A 796 0.79 0.23 1.92
C ALA A 796 2.00 -0.18 2.78
N ASN A 797 3.12 -0.53 2.13
CA ASN A 797 4.38 -0.85 2.79
C ASN A 797 5.56 -0.61 1.83
N PHE A 798 6.79 -0.65 2.35
CA PHE A 798 8.02 -0.58 1.56
C PHE A 798 9.20 -1.25 2.28
N LEU A 799 10.31 -1.42 1.58
CA LEU A 799 11.57 -1.85 2.18
C LEU A 799 12.38 -0.67 2.72
N ALA A 800 12.79 -0.78 3.98
CA ALA A 800 13.66 0.17 4.66
C ALA A 800 14.72 -0.60 5.47
N ASN A 801 16.01 -0.28 5.30
CA ASN A 801 17.13 -1.07 5.82
C ASN A 801 16.98 -2.59 5.52
N ASP A 802 16.49 -2.92 4.32
CA ASP A 802 16.14 -4.28 3.85
C ASP A 802 14.96 -4.97 4.58
N MET A 803 14.27 -4.26 5.48
CA MET A 803 13.16 -4.77 6.30
C MET A 803 11.81 -4.30 5.73
N VAL A 804 10.77 -5.12 5.85
CA VAL A 804 9.41 -4.76 5.44
C VAL A 804 8.78 -3.86 6.52
N VAL A 805 8.55 -2.60 6.16
CA VAL A 805 7.98 -1.57 7.04
C VAL A 805 6.64 -1.07 6.52
N HIS A 806 5.71 -0.80 7.43
CA HIS A 806 4.39 -0.26 7.08
C HIS A 806 4.50 1.20 6.61
N ASN A 807 3.58 1.65 5.74
CA ASN A 807 3.50 3.04 5.30
C ASN A 807 2.80 3.97 6.32
N SER A 808 2.85 5.27 6.05
CA SER A 808 1.86 6.23 6.56
C SER A 808 0.58 6.14 5.74
N ILE A 809 -0.56 5.88 6.37
CA ILE A 809 -1.86 6.13 5.75
C ILE A 809 -2.11 7.64 5.79
N GLU A 810 -1.89 8.30 4.66
CA GLU A 810 -2.46 9.62 4.40
C GLU A 810 -3.96 9.44 4.18
N GLN A 811 -4.79 9.95 5.09
CA GLN A 811 -6.25 9.88 4.97
C GLN A 811 -6.71 10.60 3.69
N ASP A 812 -7.64 9.98 2.95
CA ASP A 812 -8.20 10.45 1.67
C ASP A 812 -8.97 11.78 1.74
N ALA A 813 -9.07 12.36 2.93
CA ALA A 813 -9.68 13.65 3.19
C ALA A 813 -9.09 14.78 2.34
N ASP A 814 -9.98 15.67 1.89
CA ASP A 814 -9.63 16.91 1.20
C ASP A 814 -9.31 18.02 2.20
N VAL A 815 -10.01 18.01 3.33
CA VAL A 815 -9.82 18.95 4.44
C VAL A 815 -9.69 18.17 5.75
N VAL A 816 -8.71 18.55 6.58
CA VAL A 816 -8.53 18.00 7.92
C VAL A 816 -8.42 19.15 8.91
N MET A 817 -9.33 19.14 9.88
CA MET A 817 -9.43 20.17 10.91
C MET A 817 -9.27 19.54 12.30
N PHE A 818 -8.54 20.23 13.17
CA PHE A 818 -8.35 19.83 14.56
C PHE A 818 -9.02 20.83 15.49
N LEU A 819 -9.97 20.35 16.29
CA LEU A 819 -10.58 21.13 17.35
C LEU A 819 -9.85 20.85 18.67
N TYR A 820 -9.36 21.89 19.34
CA TYR A 820 -8.64 21.76 20.60
C TYR A 820 -8.76 23.01 21.49
N LYS A 821 -8.41 22.84 22.77
CA LYS A 821 -8.30 23.92 23.75
C LYS A 821 -6.83 24.30 23.92
N PRO A 822 -6.45 25.58 23.76
CA PRO A 822 -5.08 26.04 24.03
C PRO A 822 -4.69 25.92 25.50
N ASP A 823 -5.63 26.23 26.40
CA ASP A 823 -5.49 26.16 27.85
C ASP A 823 -6.63 25.31 28.42
N ASP A 824 -6.30 24.22 29.12
CA ASP A 824 -7.31 23.34 29.72
C ASP A 824 -8.06 24.04 30.87
N ASN A 825 -7.52 25.12 31.45
CA ASN A 825 -8.17 25.91 32.50
C ASN A 825 -9.23 26.88 31.95
N ASN A 826 -9.12 27.26 30.67
CA ASN A 826 -10.12 28.11 30.03
C ASN A 826 -11.19 27.24 29.35
N LEU A 827 -12.36 27.13 29.99
CA LEU A 827 -13.46 26.31 29.50
C LEU A 827 -14.17 26.88 28.27
N THR A 828 -13.84 28.10 27.84
CA THR A 828 -14.54 28.83 26.77
C THR A 828 -13.72 29.05 25.51
N ASP A 829 -12.38 29.07 25.58
CA ASP A 829 -11.51 29.34 24.42
C ASP A 829 -11.11 28.06 23.69
N TYR A 830 -11.46 27.97 22.41
CA TYR A 830 -11.15 26.84 21.53
C TYR A 830 -10.54 27.35 20.23
N LYS A 831 -9.75 26.47 19.61
CA LYS A 831 -9.16 26.71 18.29
C LYS A 831 -9.54 25.59 17.35
N LEU A 832 -9.86 25.96 16.12
CA LEU A 832 -10.03 25.05 15.00
C LEU A 832 -8.85 25.26 14.04
N ASN A 833 -7.93 24.30 14.00
CA ASN A 833 -6.75 24.35 13.13
C ASN A 833 -6.97 23.51 11.87
N ILE A 834 -7.04 24.17 10.72
CA ILE A 834 -7.11 23.54 9.40
C ILE A 834 -5.68 23.13 9.01
N SER A 835 -5.34 21.87 9.26
CA SER A 835 -4.00 21.33 9.05
C SER A 835 -3.80 20.69 7.68
N LYS A 836 -4.88 20.39 6.95
CA LYS A 836 -4.84 19.96 5.55
C LYS A 836 -5.99 20.63 4.81
N HIS A 837 -5.69 21.20 3.65
CA HIS A 837 -6.69 21.68 2.70
C HIS A 837 -6.12 21.48 1.28
N ARG A 838 -6.74 20.63 0.46
CA ARG A 838 -6.21 20.29 -0.88
C ARG A 838 -6.20 21.47 -1.86
N ASN A 839 -7.20 22.35 -1.76
CA ASN A 839 -7.49 23.39 -2.76
C ASN A 839 -7.58 24.80 -2.15
N GLY A 840 -7.09 25.00 -0.92
CA GLY A 840 -7.18 26.27 -0.21
C GLY A 840 -6.15 26.41 0.90
N PRO A 841 -6.14 27.55 1.61
CA PRO A 841 -5.11 27.84 2.60
C PRO A 841 -5.30 27.05 3.90
N LEU A 842 -4.20 26.85 4.63
CA LEU A 842 -4.24 26.41 6.02
C LEU A 842 -4.51 27.63 6.90
N SER A 843 -5.31 27.48 7.95
CA SER A 843 -5.66 28.56 8.86
C SER A 843 -6.03 28.04 10.23
N GLN A 844 -5.94 28.90 11.24
CA GLN A 844 -6.38 28.62 12.59
C GLN A 844 -7.46 29.63 12.98
N ILE A 845 -8.64 29.11 13.33
CA ILE A 845 -9.83 29.90 13.65
C ILE A 845 -10.07 29.85 15.16
N SER A 846 -10.48 30.99 15.73
CA SER A 846 -10.83 31.09 17.15
C SER A 846 -12.32 30.86 17.33
N LEU A 847 -12.66 29.99 18.29
CA LEU A 847 -14.03 29.61 18.60
C LEU A 847 -14.27 29.80 20.09
N THR A 848 -15.45 30.31 20.44
CA THR A 848 -15.89 30.39 21.84
C THR A 848 -16.94 29.30 22.09
N PHE A 849 -16.75 28.45 23.09
CA PHE A 849 -17.74 27.46 23.50
C PHE A 849 -18.52 27.93 24.74
N ARG A 850 -19.85 27.87 24.67
CA ARG A 850 -20.72 28.09 25.84
C ARG A 850 -21.27 26.76 26.32
N GLY A 851 -20.70 26.24 27.41
CA GLY A 851 -21.05 24.93 27.97
C GLY A 851 -22.51 24.79 28.37
N GLU A 852 -23.09 25.83 28.96
CA GLU A 852 -24.52 25.88 29.33
C GLU A 852 -25.45 25.67 28.13
N LYS A 853 -25.05 26.12 26.94
CA LYS A 853 -25.84 26.04 25.70
C LYS A 853 -25.38 24.94 24.73
N ILE A 854 -24.29 24.24 25.06
CA ILE A 854 -23.65 23.22 24.22
C ILE A 854 -23.42 23.75 22.78
N LYS A 855 -22.97 25.00 22.64
CA LYS A 855 -22.86 25.70 21.35
C LYS A 855 -21.55 26.44 21.19
N PHE A 856 -20.95 26.33 20.01
CA PHE A 856 -19.80 27.11 19.56
C PHE A 856 -20.26 28.40 18.87
N PHE A 857 -19.48 29.46 19.05
CA PHE A 857 -19.65 30.76 18.41
C PHE A 857 -18.33 31.19 17.76
N GLY A 858 -18.39 31.83 16.60
CA GLY A 858 -17.25 32.53 16.01
C GLY A 858 -16.85 33.74 16.87
N THR A 859 -15.59 34.13 16.84
CA THR A 859 -15.14 35.40 17.43
C THR A 859 -15.26 36.50 16.38
N ASP A 860 -16.47 37.01 16.14
CA ASP A 860 -16.68 38.05 15.11
C ASP A 860 -15.77 39.26 15.35
N ARG A 861 -14.93 39.58 14.35
CA ARG A 861 -14.18 40.84 14.24
C ARG A 861 -14.94 41.94 13.48
N ARG A 862 -16.14 41.66 12.97
CA ARG A 862 -16.97 42.65 12.28
C ARG A 862 -18.06 43.18 13.22
N ARG A 863 -17.80 44.37 13.75
CA ARG A 863 -18.84 45.32 14.18
C ARG A 863 -19.59 45.85 12.97
#